data_AF-A0A094A862-F1
#
_entry.id   AF-A0A094A862-F1
#
_cell.length_a   1.000
_cell.length_b   1.000
_cell.length_c   1.000
_cell.angle_alpha   90.00
_cell.angle_beta   90.00
_cell.angle_gamma   90.00
#
_symmetry.space_group_name_H-M   'P 1'
#
loop_
_entity.id
_entity.type
_entity.pdbx_description
1 polymer ?
#
loop_
_entity_poly.entity_id
_entity_poly.type
_entity_poly.pdbx_seq_one_letter_code
_entity_poly.pdbx_strand_id
1 'polypeptide(L)'
;MYFPRIAALSALLLGVVSEELKIPQIDSVVDKTLKLLDNYVHYEGNYSDTATVSKRQAAPYWYEEIAHQGISAYGPDGYAVYRNVKDYGAKGDGVTDDTAAINAAVSDGGRCGQGCPGSTKTPGSIYFPSGTYLISSSIIDQYYTNLIGNPNDLPVLKATSDFSGFGLIDGNTYYGGGLNWASTVIFWRQVRNFVLDMTNIPAGSAATGMHWPTAQATSIQNVEFRMSSAPGTQHVGLFVESGSAGIVADLTFNGGKIGAHVGTQQFTMRNLVFNNCVTAIGQIWNWGWLYQGISINNCQVGIDISNGGTSAAAVGSVVLLDSSITNTPVGIKTTYDTTTVPVTANSLILENVDLNNVPTAIQFAGGATVLEGTSGTTTIAAWGEGHEYTPTGPERFQGPITPNNRPASLLKDGKYYARSKPQYGDVPASSFASVRSAGATGNGVTDDTDALQSILNSATSAGRIVYFDAGTYVVTRTIDIPPGAKLVGEGYPIILSSGSFFNDMSNPKPVVRVGTPGATGHVEWSDMIVSTRGKQAGAVLIEWNLATTGTPSGMWDVHTRLGGFAGSDLLLGDCPTTPGSTNINTDCIACHTAMHVTPSGSGLYMENVWFWTADHDMEDQGARQETIFAGRGLFIESTEGNIWLQFANTKNIFAGFIQTESPYYQPNPPAPAPFTVDPAFSDPDYETSCAVESGDCADSWALRIVDSQDILIYGAGFYSFFIDNLATCSTPGEDDCQNSIFSLEGTLSNVNVYTLSTVGTTNMITHNGVSKAVRGDNVGNFQDTIALFQLAQGSDSNPPTPTTTRSSTTMVTKTSTQSPTAAPTGWTSKGCYIDNVSGRALTMGVAVPGGSGEMTVEACTTACGASGYVLAGLEYGGECFCGNMLENGGAPAPDGSAQCNMKCNGNQAQICGGPNRLSLYEYSG
;
A
#
# COMPACT_ATOMS: atom_id res chain seq x y z
N MET A 1 -30.31 39.75 -34.32
CA MET A 1 -29.49 39.39 -35.50
C MET A 1 -28.24 38.71 -34.99
N TYR A 2 -28.21 37.38 -35.02
CA TYR A 2 -27.53 36.55 -36.04
C TYR A 2 -26.04 36.29 -35.72
N PHE A 3 -25.79 35.12 -35.11
CA PHE A 3 -24.63 34.23 -35.32
C PHE A 3 -24.51 33.84 -36.84
N PRO A 4 -23.49 33.12 -37.38
CA PRO A 4 -22.36 32.40 -36.73
C PRO A 4 -21.00 32.28 -37.52
N ARG A 5 -20.07 31.46 -36.95
CA ARG A 5 -19.14 30.48 -37.58
C ARG A 5 -17.87 30.97 -38.29
N ILE A 6 -16.70 30.59 -37.76
CA ILE A 6 -15.75 29.59 -38.30
C ILE A 6 -14.56 29.48 -37.33
N ALA A 7 -14.40 28.31 -36.70
CA ALA A 7 -13.12 27.67 -36.32
C ALA A 7 -13.44 26.39 -35.52
N ALA A 8 -13.99 25.39 -36.22
CA ALA A 8 -13.92 24.00 -35.81
C ALA A 8 -13.04 23.33 -36.85
N LEU A 9 -11.79 23.05 -36.48
CA LEU A 9 -10.89 22.01 -36.97
C LEU A 9 -9.54 22.25 -36.28
N SER A 10 -8.90 21.19 -35.78
CA SER A 10 -7.63 21.15 -35.04
C SER A 10 -7.74 21.08 -33.50
N ALA A 11 -8.53 20.14 -32.99
CA ALA A 11 -8.39 19.61 -31.63
C ALA A 11 -8.69 18.10 -31.66
N LEU A 12 -7.88 17.38 -32.41
CA LEU A 12 -7.84 15.91 -32.46
C LEU A 12 -6.37 15.55 -32.70
N LEU A 13 -5.59 15.63 -31.62
CA LEU A 13 -4.25 15.10 -31.48
C LEU A 13 -3.97 15.01 -29.97
N LEU A 14 -4.26 13.82 -29.45
CA LEU A 14 -3.66 13.15 -28.29
C LEU A 14 -3.15 14.07 -27.16
N GLY A 15 -4.04 14.33 -26.20
CA GLY A 15 -3.68 14.63 -24.83
C GLY A 15 -4.52 13.71 -23.95
N VAL A 16 -3.99 12.54 -23.61
CA VAL A 16 -4.56 11.69 -22.56
C VAL A 16 -4.33 12.47 -21.27
N VAL A 17 -5.42 13.04 -20.73
CA VAL A 17 -5.41 13.62 -19.39
C VAL A 17 -5.36 12.42 -18.44
N SER A 18 -4.33 12.35 -17.60
CA SER A 18 -4.24 11.31 -16.57
C SER A 18 -5.50 11.36 -15.70
N GLU A 19 -6.28 10.27 -15.68
CA GLU A 19 -7.37 10.14 -14.72
C GLU A 19 -6.76 9.93 -13.34
N GLU A 20 -6.83 10.98 -12.51
CA GLU A 20 -6.53 10.90 -11.09
C GLU A 20 -7.70 10.19 -10.39
N LEU A 21 -7.43 9.08 -9.70
CA LEU A 21 -8.43 8.35 -8.93
C LEU A 21 -8.93 9.26 -7.78
N LYS A 22 -10.20 9.68 -7.85
CA LYS A 22 -10.87 10.42 -6.77
C LYS A 22 -11.79 9.48 -6.01
N ILE A 23 -11.73 9.51 -4.68
CA ILE A 23 -12.55 8.66 -3.81
C ILE A 23 -13.46 9.56 -2.96
N PRO A 24 -14.67 9.93 -3.45
CA PRO A 24 -15.49 10.97 -2.84
C PRO A 24 -15.92 10.69 -1.39
N GLN A 25 -16.00 9.42 -1.01
CA GLN A 25 -16.33 9.01 0.37
C GLN A 25 -15.17 9.31 1.33
N ILE A 26 -13.92 9.09 0.89
CA ILE A 26 -12.72 9.44 1.64
C ILE A 26 -12.57 10.96 1.68
N ASP A 27 -12.76 11.65 0.55
CA ASP A 27 -12.69 13.12 0.48
C ASP A 27 -13.66 13.77 1.49
N SER A 28 -14.89 13.24 1.62
CA SER A 28 -15.87 13.71 2.60
C SER A 28 -15.46 13.48 4.06
N VAL A 29 -14.79 12.37 4.36
CA VAL A 29 -14.28 12.06 5.71
C VAL A 29 -13.07 12.93 6.03
N VAL A 30 -12.14 13.09 5.08
CA VAL A 30 -10.99 13.99 5.19
C VAL A 30 -11.48 15.42 5.39
N ASP A 31 -12.40 15.92 4.57
CA ASP A 31 -13.00 17.25 4.70
C ASP A 31 -13.68 17.48 6.05
N LYS A 32 -14.45 16.50 6.56
CA LYS A 32 -15.07 16.60 7.90
C LYS A 32 -14.03 16.65 9.01
N THR A 33 -12.94 15.91 8.84
CA THR A 33 -11.83 15.89 9.80
C THR A 33 -11.06 17.21 9.77
N LEU A 34 -10.80 17.77 8.58
CA LEU A 34 -10.20 19.08 8.39
C LEU A 34 -11.11 20.20 8.96
N LYS A 35 -12.43 20.09 8.83
CA LYS A 35 -13.39 21.05 9.43
C LYS A 35 -13.36 21.09 10.96
N LEU A 36 -12.95 20.01 11.64
CA LEU A 36 -12.71 20.05 13.09
C LEU A 36 -11.51 20.91 13.46
N LEU A 37 -10.72 21.30 12.46
CA LEU A 37 -9.54 22.12 12.56
C LEU A 37 -9.76 23.53 11.99
N ASP A 38 -10.90 23.86 11.35
CA ASP A 38 -11.18 25.15 10.66
C ASP A 38 -11.03 26.43 11.51
N ASN A 39 -10.93 26.36 12.84
CA ASN A 39 -10.85 27.53 13.74
C ASN A 39 -9.43 28.16 13.87
N TYR A 40 -8.55 27.96 12.89
CA TYR A 40 -7.18 28.48 12.91
C TYR A 40 -7.05 29.92 12.41
N VAL A 41 -7.47 30.93 13.19
CA VAL A 41 -6.82 32.25 13.11
C VAL A 41 -7.03 33.08 14.39
N HIS A 42 -5.92 33.65 14.88
CA HIS A 42 -5.75 34.77 15.82
C HIS A 42 -6.27 34.67 17.26
N TYR A 43 -5.32 34.66 18.21
CA TYR A 43 -5.51 35.26 19.55
C TYR A 43 -4.16 35.65 20.18
N GLU A 44 -4.02 36.92 20.61
CA GLU A 44 -2.85 37.45 21.34
C GLU A 44 -3.04 37.36 22.85
N GLY A 45 -2.03 36.86 23.57
CA GLY A 45 -1.97 36.90 25.03
C GLY A 45 -0.54 36.74 25.55
N ASN A 46 -0.04 37.75 26.25
CA ASN A 46 1.29 37.78 26.88
C ASN A 46 1.34 36.96 28.18
N TYR A 47 2.39 36.15 28.41
CA TYR A 47 3.17 36.14 29.68
C TYR A 47 4.43 35.25 29.62
N SER A 48 5.32 35.47 30.60
CA SER A 48 6.79 35.40 30.54
C SER A 48 7.50 34.08 30.87
N ASP A 49 8.72 33.99 30.31
CA ASP A 49 9.85 33.09 30.59
C ASP A 49 10.26 32.93 32.06
N THR A 50 10.75 31.74 32.43
CA THR A 50 12.21 31.45 32.57
C THR A 50 12.45 30.15 33.34
N ALA A 51 13.24 29.24 32.75
CA ALA A 51 14.14 28.37 33.51
C ALA A 51 15.33 27.97 32.61
N THR A 52 16.49 28.56 32.87
CA THR A 52 17.76 28.23 32.21
C THR A 52 18.37 26.99 32.88
N VAL A 53 18.60 25.93 32.10
CA VAL A 53 19.41 24.77 32.48
C VAL A 53 20.64 24.74 31.58
N SER A 54 21.84 24.74 32.15
CA SER A 54 23.08 24.63 31.38
C SER A 54 23.22 23.23 30.77
N LYS A 55 23.27 23.12 29.44
CA LYS A 55 23.47 21.85 28.73
C LYS A 55 24.90 21.32 28.91
N ARG A 56 24.98 20.01 29.20
CA ARG A 56 26.18 19.17 29.10
C ARG A 56 26.66 19.21 27.64
N GLN A 57 27.98 19.15 27.40
CA GLN A 57 28.56 19.13 26.05
C GLN A 57 27.91 18.03 25.21
N ALA A 58 27.39 18.40 24.03
CA ALA A 58 26.71 17.48 23.11
C ALA A 58 27.65 16.32 22.73
N ALA A 59 27.12 15.10 22.75
CA ALA A 59 27.89 13.94 22.31
C ALA A 59 28.04 14.00 20.77
N PRO A 60 29.27 13.80 20.24
CA PRO A 60 29.53 13.89 18.81
C PRO A 60 28.74 12.81 18.05
N TYR A 61 28.24 13.13 16.86
CA TYR A 61 27.63 12.18 15.94
C TYR A 61 28.43 12.17 14.64
N TRP A 62 28.76 10.98 14.11
CA TRP A 62 29.65 10.84 12.95
C TRP A 62 29.18 11.66 11.74
N TYR A 63 27.87 11.81 11.56
CA TYR A 63 27.29 12.52 10.43
C TYR A 63 27.57 14.02 10.46
N GLU A 64 27.90 14.60 11.61
CA GLU A 64 28.33 16.01 11.71
C GLU A 64 29.80 16.19 11.31
N GLU A 65 30.62 15.16 11.51
CA GLU A 65 32.08 15.21 11.38
C GLU A 65 32.61 14.61 10.06
N ILE A 66 31.82 13.74 9.43
CA ILE A 66 32.22 13.11 8.16
C ILE A 66 32.35 14.17 7.06
N ALA A 67 33.27 13.96 6.13
CA ALA A 67 33.38 14.84 4.98
C ALA A 67 32.12 14.69 4.12
N HIS A 68 31.35 15.77 3.95
CA HIS A 68 30.19 15.79 3.07
C HIS A 68 30.65 16.03 1.64
N GLN A 69 30.72 14.95 0.87
CA GLN A 69 31.14 14.97 -0.52
C GLN A 69 29.98 14.65 -1.47
N GLY A 70 28.74 14.53 -0.99
CA GLY A 70 27.60 14.19 -1.83
C GLY A 70 27.35 15.17 -2.98
N ILE A 71 26.91 14.63 -4.12
CA ILE A 71 26.46 15.38 -5.29
C ILE A 71 25.09 14.90 -5.75
N SER A 72 24.35 15.75 -6.45
CA SER A 72 23.19 15.33 -7.25
C SER A 72 23.63 15.24 -8.72
N ALA A 73 23.82 14.03 -9.24
CA ALA A 73 24.38 13.79 -10.58
C ALA A 73 23.59 14.47 -11.71
N TYR A 74 22.28 14.62 -11.53
CA TYR A 74 21.35 15.23 -12.50
C TYR A 74 20.69 16.50 -11.94
N GLY A 75 21.19 17.02 -10.83
CA GLY A 75 20.74 18.27 -10.22
C GLY A 75 21.43 19.50 -10.83
N PRO A 76 21.11 20.70 -10.31
CA PRO A 76 21.81 21.92 -10.67
C PRO A 76 23.32 21.84 -10.40
N ASP A 77 24.13 22.51 -11.22
CA ASP A 77 25.58 22.60 -11.01
C ASP A 77 25.91 23.20 -9.63
N GLY A 78 26.79 22.53 -8.87
CA GLY A 78 27.20 22.98 -7.54
C GLY A 78 26.15 22.79 -6.45
N TYR A 79 25.06 22.05 -6.72
CA TYR A 79 24.02 21.75 -5.73
C TYR A 79 24.58 21.01 -4.52
N ALA A 80 24.36 21.56 -3.32
CA ALA A 80 24.72 20.93 -2.06
C ALA A 80 23.64 19.92 -1.64
N VAL A 81 24.00 18.67 -1.34
CA VAL A 81 23.03 17.69 -0.81
C VAL A 81 22.89 17.83 0.70
N TYR A 82 24.02 17.87 1.41
CA TYR A 82 24.07 18.08 2.85
C TYR A 82 24.01 19.56 3.23
N ARG A 83 23.24 19.86 4.27
CA ARG A 83 23.08 21.21 4.82
C ARG A 83 22.95 21.15 6.33
N ASN A 84 23.84 21.82 7.06
CA ASN A 84 23.71 21.99 8.51
C ASN A 84 22.94 23.29 8.81
N VAL A 85 21.85 23.21 9.57
CA VAL A 85 21.01 24.38 9.85
C VAL A 85 21.77 25.54 10.52
N LYS A 86 22.85 25.26 11.26
CA LYS A 86 23.69 26.29 11.88
C LYS A 86 24.51 27.10 10.88
N ASP A 87 24.85 26.51 9.73
CA ASP A 87 25.52 27.23 8.62
C ASP A 87 24.59 28.26 7.96
N TYR A 88 23.28 28.06 8.08
CA TYR A 88 22.24 28.98 7.62
C TYR A 88 21.81 29.98 8.70
N GLY A 89 22.48 29.97 9.86
CA GLY A 89 22.32 30.98 10.90
C GLY A 89 21.55 30.53 12.14
N ALA A 90 21.00 29.30 12.15
CA ALA A 90 20.28 28.77 13.31
C ALA A 90 21.19 28.73 14.55
N LYS A 91 20.68 29.11 15.71
CA LYS A 91 21.44 29.16 16.97
C LYS A 91 21.28 27.90 17.79
N GLY A 92 20.09 27.33 17.83
CA GLY A 92 19.78 26.18 18.68
C GLY A 92 19.94 26.49 20.18
N ASP A 93 19.71 27.74 20.59
CA ASP A 93 19.87 28.25 21.96
C ASP A 93 18.56 28.29 22.78
N GLY A 94 17.42 28.01 22.14
CA GLY A 94 16.08 28.01 22.71
C GLY A 94 15.48 29.39 22.92
N VAL A 95 16.12 30.43 22.40
CA VAL A 95 15.75 31.85 22.57
C VAL A 95 15.63 32.54 21.21
N THR A 96 16.59 32.33 20.33
CA THR A 96 16.57 32.87 18.97
C THR A 96 15.55 32.09 18.14
N ASP A 97 14.67 32.81 17.45
CA ASP A 97 13.78 32.19 16.46
C ASP A 97 14.60 31.70 15.25
N ASP A 98 14.70 30.39 15.13
CA ASP A 98 15.49 29.69 14.14
C ASP A 98 14.67 29.29 12.91
N THR A 99 13.36 29.59 12.86
CA THR A 99 12.46 29.15 11.78
C THR A 99 12.99 29.55 10.40
N ALA A 100 13.41 30.81 10.23
CA ALA A 100 13.88 31.31 8.95
C ALA A 100 15.18 30.64 8.50
N ALA A 101 16.12 30.41 9.44
CA ALA A 101 17.38 29.75 9.14
C ALA A 101 17.19 28.29 8.75
N ILE A 102 16.30 27.58 9.47
CA ILE A 102 15.99 26.18 9.17
C ILE A 102 15.30 26.08 7.80
N ASN A 103 14.27 26.88 7.53
CA ASN A 103 13.59 26.86 6.22
C ASN A 103 14.51 27.30 5.07
N ALA A 104 15.48 28.19 5.32
CA ALA A 104 16.52 28.51 4.35
C ALA A 104 17.40 27.29 4.05
N ALA A 105 17.83 26.54 5.07
CA ALA A 105 18.56 25.30 4.86
C ALA A 105 17.72 24.27 4.08
N VAL A 106 16.43 24.11 4.40
CA VAL A 106 15.56 23.14 3.69
C VAL A 106 15.37 23.52 2.22
N SER A 107 15.27 24.81 1.88
CA SER A 107 14.90 25.27 0.54
C SER A 107 16.06 25.64 -0.39
N ASP A 108 17.28 25.75 0.15
CA ASP A 108 18.45 26.18 -0.63
C ASP A 108 18.77 25.26 -1.82
N GLY A 109 19.25 25.84 -2.91
CA GLY A 109 19.57 25.11 -4.15
C GLY A 109 18.41 24.93 -5.12
N GLY A 110 17.30 25.67 -4.96
CA GLY A 110 16.20 25.70 -5.92
C GLY A 110 15.43 24.38 -6.00
N ARG A 111 15.12 23.81 -4.83
CA ARG A 111 14.53 22.47 -4.69
C ARG A 111 13.05 22.44 -5.07
N CYS A 112 12.51 21.22 -5.15
CA CYS A 112 11.10 20.97 -5.45
C CYS A 112 10.20 21.36 -4.25
N GLY A 113 9.72 22.61 -4.29
CA GLY A 113 8.76 23.19 -3.35
C GLY A 113 7.38 23.41 -3.99
N GLN A 114 6.73 24.55 -3.69
CA GLN A 114 5.41 24.86 -4.22
C GLN A 114 5.37 24.88 -5.75
N GLY A 115 4.39 24.19 -6.35
CA GLY A 115 4.17 24.16 -7.79
C GLY A 115 5.09 23.22 -8.58
N CYS A 116 6.03 22.53 -7.91
CA CYS A 116 6.75 21.39 -8.47
C CYS A 116 5.97 20.11 -8.12
N PRO A 117 5.61 19.22 -9.07
CA PRO A 117 4.82 18.03 -8.77
C PRO A 117 5.62 16.90 -8.10
N GLY A 118 6.94 16.93 -8.21
CA GLY A 118 7.88 15.93 -7.72
C GLY A 118 9.23 16.14 -8.41
N SER A 119 10.33 15.65 -7.81
CA SER A 119 11.62 15.54 -8.50
C SER A 119 12.59 14.67 -7.72
N THR A 120 13.45 13.96 -8.45
CA THR A 120 14.56 13.18 -7.92
C THR A 120 15.91 13.91 -8.01
N LYS A 121 15.95 15.07 -8.69
CA LYS A 121 17.17 15.84 -8.98
C LYS A 121 17.68 16.68 -7.81
N THR A 122 16.85 16.91 -6.79
CA THR A 122 17.17 17.86 -5.70
C THR A 122 17.00 17.25 -4.30
N PRO A 123 17.68 16.12 -4.00
CA PRO A 123 17.64 15.51 -2.67
C PRO A 123 18.23 16.46 -1.61
N GLY A 124 17.66 16.49 -0.40
CA GLY A 124 18.14 17.32 0.70
C GLY A 124 18.40 16.50 1.95
N SER A 125 19.63 16.51 2.45
CA SER A 125 19.97 15.98 3.78
C SER A 125 20.21 17.13 4.74
N ILE A 126 19.20 17.45 5.55
CA ILE A 126 19.19 18.64 6.41
C ILE A 126 19.51 18.20 7.84
N TYR A 127 20.70 18.57 8.31
CA TYR A 127 21.22 18.17 9.60
C TYR A 127 20.98 19.21 10.68
N PHE A 128 20.53 18.72 11.84
CA PHE A 128 20.29 19.49 13.05
C PHE A 128 21.25 19.02 14.14
N PRO A 129 22.33 19.78 14.40
CA PRO A 129 23.15 19.55 15.57
C PRO A 129 22.32 19.64 16.84
N SER A 130 22.84 19.11 17.94
CA SER A 130 22.20 19.25 19.24
C SER A 130 21.96 20.73 19.61
N GLY A 131 20.78 20.99 20.17
CA GLY A 131 20.31 22.34 20.48
C GLY A 131 18.81 22.36 20.77
N THR A 132 18.32 23.52 21.17
CA THR A 132 16.88 23.81 21.21
C THR A 132 16.63 24.90 20.18
N TYR A 133 15.90 24.60 19.13
CA TYR A 133 15.58 25.52 18.05
C TYR A 133 14.18 26.07 18.33
N LEU A 134 14.09 27.33 18.77
CA LEU A 134 12.81 27.99 18.96
C LEU A 134 12.23 28.31 17.58
N ILE A 135 10.97 27.96 17.32
CA ILE A 135 10.31 28.18 16.03
C ILE A 135 8.94 28.84 16.24
N SER A 136 8.62 29.82 15.41
CA SER A 136 7.32 30.52 15.43
C SER A 136 6.39 30.13 14.29
N SER A 137 6.89 29.42 13.26
CA SER A 137 6.07 28.82 12.22
C SER A 137 6.66 27.51 11.70
N SER A 138 5.87 26.80 10.90
CA SER A 138 6.20 25.47 10.37
C SER A 138 7.56 25.41 9.68
N ILE A 139 8.29 24.33 9.95
CA ILE A 139 9.39 23.89 9.10
C ILE A 139 8.78 23.15 7.91
N ILE A 140 8.95 23.70 6.71
CA ILE A 140 8.32 23.20 5.49
C ILE A 140 9.21 22.12 4.89
N ASP A 141 8.79 20.87 5.03
CA ASP A 141 9.51 19.73 4.48
C ASP A 141 9.27 19.65 2.96
N GLN A 142 10.31 19.91 2.18
CA GLN A 142 10.22 19.91 0.71
C GLN A 142 10.37 18.50 0.13
N TYR A 143 10.07 18.31 -1.15
CA TYR A 143 10.15 16.99 -1.79
C TYR A 143 11.56 16.39 -1.71
N TYR A 144 11.67 15.07 -1.47
CA TYR A 144 12.95 14.36 -1.37
C TYR A 144 13.88 14.88 -0.25
N THR A 145 13.34 15.11 0.95
CA THR A 145 14.09 15.67 2.09
C THR A 145 14.22 14.68 3.24
N ASN A 146 15.42 14.61 3.80
CA ASN A 146 15.74 13.91 5.02
C ASN A 146 16.11 14.95 6.10
N LEU A 147 15.22 15.16 7.08
CA LEU A 147 15.50 15.93 8.29
C LEU A 147 16.15 15.01 9.33
N ILE A 148 17.39 15.31 9.70
CA ILE A 148 18.24 14.43 10.51
C ILE A 148 18.74 15.19 11.74
N GLY A 149 18.24 14.84 12.92
CA GLY A 149 18.80 15.33 14.18
C GLY A 149 19.97 14.48 14.68
N ASN A 150 20.75 15.03 15.60
CA ASN A 150 21.77 14.29 16.34
C ASN A 150 21.11 13.25 17.28
N PRO A 151 21.31 11.93 17.09
CA PRO A 151 20.70 10.90 17.92
C PRO A 151 21.30 10.80 19.35
N ASN A 152 22.49 11.36 19.57
CA ASN A 152 23.21 11.28 20.86
C ASN A 152 22.82 12.41 21.84
N ASP A 153 22.26 13.51 21.33
CA ASP A 153 21.51 14.52 22.10
C ASP A 153 20.48 15.16 21.16
N LEU A 154 19.24 14.68 21.25
CA LEU A 154 18.17 15.02 20.31
C LEU A 154 17.96 16.54 20.23
N PRO A 155 18.02 17.15 19.04
CA PRO A 155 17.59 18.52 18.86
C PRO A 155 16.11 18.68 19.18
N VAL A 156 15.79 19.76 19.88
CA VAL A 156 14.41 20.11 20.26
C VAL A 156 13.90 21.17 19.30
N LEU A 157 12.87 20.89 18.51
CA LEU A 157 12.08 21.92 17.83
C LEU A 157 11.01 22.40 18.82
N LYS A 158 11.19 23.62 19.35
CA LYS A 158 10.35 24.17 20.40
C LYS A 158 9.46 25.27 19.83
N ALA A 159 8.15 25.12 19.92
CA ALA A 159 7.22 26.14 19.48
C ALA A 159 7.26 27.38 20.40
N THR A 160 7.12 28.58 19.82
CA THR A 160 6.71 29.77 20.59
C THR A 160 5.28 29.61 21.11
N SER A 161 4.88 30.41 22.09
CA SER A 161 3.52 30.36 22.64
C SER A 161 2.44 30.78 21.64
N ASP A 162 2.83 31.59 20.66
CA ASP A 162 2.01 32.14 19.58
C ASP A 162 2.30 31.50 18.21
N PHE A 163 2.90 30.30 18.21
CA PHE A 163 3.26 29.57 16.99
C PHE A 163 2.10 29.54 15.98
N SER A 164 2.42 29.83 14.72
CA SER A 164 1.46 29.85 13.62
C SER A 164 1.94 28.94 12.48
N GLY A 165 1.21 27.86 12.26
CA GLY A 165 1.54 26.86 11.24
C GLY A 165 0.64 25.65 11.38
N PHE A 166 0.61 24.80 10.37
CA PHE A 166 -0.25 23.60 10.40
C PHE A 166 0.31 22.56 11.39
N GLY A 167 1.62 22.28 11.31
CA GLY A 167 2.39 21.53 12.31
C GLY A 167 3.80 22.08 12.47
N LEU A 168 4.52 21.74 13.55
CA LEU A 168 5.91 22.19 13.74
C LEU A 168 6.78 21.75 12.56
N ILE A 169 6.56 20.52 12.06
CA ILE A 169 7.03 20.07 10.75
C ILE A 169 5.79 19.86 9.86
N ASP A 170 5.80 20.46 8.68
CA ASP A 170 4.76 20.34 7.67
C ASP A 170 5.29 19.59 6.43
N GLY A 171 4.91 18.32 6.32
CA GLY A 171 5.25 17.42 5.22
C GLY A 171 4.68 17.84 3.86
N ASN A 172 3.56 18.58 3.86
CA ASN A 172 2.83 18.92 2.65
C ASN A 172 1.85 20.08 2.90
N THR A 173 2.32 21.30 2.68
CA THR A 173 1.53 22.52 2.91
C THR A 173 0.24 22.56 2.10
N TYR A 174 -0.83 23.09 2.68
CA TYR A 174 -2.06 23.38 1.95
C TYR A 174 -1.98 24.69 1.15
N TYR A 175 -2.38 24.65 -0.12
CA TYR A 175 -2.57 25.82 -0.98
C TYR A 175 -3.95 25.78 -1.64
N GLY A 176 -4.73 26.87 -1.52
CA GLY A 176 -6.04 26.97 -2.17
C GLY A 176 -7.05 25.91 -1.73
N GLY A 177 -6.87 25.31 -0.55
CA GLY A 177 -7.73 24.26 0.01
C GLY A 177 -7.32 22.82 -0.34
N GLY A 178 -6.26 22.63 -1.13
CA GLY A 178 -5.69 21.30 -1.42
C GLY A 178 -4.24 21.19 -0.94
N LEU A 179 -3.76 19.96 -0.80
CA LEU A 179 -2.35 19.68 -0.53
C LEU A 179 -1.45 20.15 -1.68
N ASN A 180 -0.21 20.55 -1.38
CA ASN A 180 0.75 21.00 -2.40
C ASN A 180 1.10 19.87 -3.38
N TRP A 181 1.26 18.65 -2.85
CA TRP A 181 1.41 17.42 -3.62
C TRP A 181 0.24 16.49 -3.34
N ALA A 182 -0.18 15.72 -4.35
CA ALA A 182 -1.06 14.57 -4.08
C ALA A 182 -0.34 13.62 -3.11
N SER A 183 -1.01 13.23 -2.04
CA SER A 183 -0.36 12.51 -0.92
C SER A 183 0.11 11.10 -1.29
N THR A 184 -0.35 10.56 -2.41
CA THR A 184 0.05 9.27 -2.98
C THR A 184 1.35 9.34 -3.79
N VAL A 185 1.89 10.52 -4.09
CA VAL A 185 3.12 10.70 -4.87
C VAL A 185 4.23 11.38 -4.10
N ILE A 186 4.24 11.30 -2.77
CA ILE A 186 5.24 11.95 -1.91
C ILE A 186 6.20 10.91 -1.35
N PHE A 187 7.31 10.71 -2.07
CA PHE A 187 8.27 9.63 -1.82
C PHE A 187 9.62 10.14 -1.27
N TRP A 188 10.46 9.20 -0.78
CA TRP A 188 11.87 9.41 -0.40
C TRP A 188 12.10 10.52 0.63
N ARG A 189 11.42 10.41 1.78
CA ARG A 189 11.51 11.39 2.87
C ARG A 189 11.80 10.75 4.21
N GLN A 190 12.53 11.45 5.05
CA GLN A 190 12.82 11.00 6.41
C GLN A 190 12.70 12.13 7.41
N VAL A 191 12.11 11.85 8.57
CA VAL A 191 12.31 12.67 9.77
C VAL A 191 12.83 11.79 10.89
N ARG A 192 14.05 12.05 11.36
CA ARG A 192 14.64 11.25 12.44
C ARG A 192 15.37 12.05 13.50
N ASN A 193 15.26 11.59 14.75
CA ASN A 193 15.98 12.09 15.93
C ASN A 193 15.56 13.49 16.36
N PHE A 194 14.32 13.69 16.77
CA PHE A 194 13.84 14.99 17.23
C PHE A 194 13.04 14.89 18.52
N VAL A 195 13.04 15.99 19.28
CA VAL A 195 11.95 16.30 20.19
C VAL A 195 11.12 17.41 19.57
N LEU A 196 9.82 17.20 19.40
CA LEU A 196 8.87 18.22 18.99
C LEU A 196 8.11 18.70 20.23
N ASP A 197 8.45 19.91 20.69
CA ASP A 197 7.95 20.46 21.95
C ASP A 197 6.93 21.58 21.70
N MET A 198 5.66 21.26 21.96
CA MET A 198 4.52 22.15 21.84
C MET A 198 4.01 22.65 23.19
N THR A 199 4.70 22.34 24.29
CA THR A 199 4.20 22.63 25.65
C THR A 199 4.08 24.13 25.96
N ASN A 200 4.74 24.98 25.17
CA ASN A 200 4.59 26.43 25.21
C ASN A 200 3.26 26.92 24.62
N ILE A 201 2.64 26.16 23.72
CA ILE A 201 1.35 26.52 23.13
C ILE A 201 0.26 26.23 24.18
N PRO A 202 -0.64 27.18 24.47
CA PRO A 202 -1.71 26.98 25.44
C PRO A 202 -2.52 25.70 25.18
N ALA A 203 -2.91 25.00 26.24
CA ALA A 203 -3.64 23.72 26.11
C ALA A 203 -4.93 23.86 25.30
N GLY A 204 -5.70 24.94 25.51
CA GLY A 204 -6.94 25.18 24.79
C GLY A 204 -6.75 25.54 23.30
N SER A 205 -5.53 25.79 22.87
CA SER A 205 -5.20 26.08 21.47
C SER A 205 -4.85 24.79 20.74
N ALA A 206 -5.38 24.62 19.54
CA ALA A 206 -4.99 23.52 18.67
C ALA A 206 -3.53 23.68 18.23
N ALA A 207 -2.79 22.57 18.23
CA ALA A 207 -1.39 22.50 17.84
C ALA A 207 -1.08 21.10 17.31
N THR A 208 -0.30 21.01 16.24
CA THR A 208 0.11 19.73 15.66
C THR A 208 1.63 19.63 15.68
N GLY A 209 2.17 18.50 16.15
CA GLY A 209 3.62 18.27 16.15
C GLY A 209 4.13 18.08 14.73
N MET A 210 3.53 17.14 14.00
CA MET A 210 3.92 16.83 12.64
C MET A 210 2.71 16.55 11.76
N HIS A 211 2.67 17.18 10.58
CA HIS A 211 1.76 16.88 9.50
C HIS A 211 2.49 16.02 8.46
N TRP A 212 2.02 14.81 8.22
CA TRP A 212 2.79 13.80 7.46
C TRP A 212 1.99 13.02 6.40
N PRO A 213 1.23 13.69 5.50
CA PRO A 213 0.61 13.01 4.38
C PRO A 213 1.72 12.64 3.39
N THR A 214 2.01 11.34 3.28
CA THR A 214 3.15 10.80 2.54
C THR A 214 2.81 9.48 1.89
N ALA A 215 3.69 9.03 0.99
CA ALA A 215 3.59 7.76 0.30
C ALA A 215 4.76 6.82 0.65
N GLN A 216 5.08 5.86 -0.21
CA GLN A 216 6.12 4.85 0.00
C GLN A 216 7.53 5.45 0.08
N ALA A 217 8.48 4.66 0.58
CA ALA A 217 9.87 5.08 0.84
C ALA A 217 9.96 6.35 1.72
N THR A 218 9.05 6.47 2.69
CA THR A 218 9.09 7.52 3.71
C THR A 218 9.20 6.91 5.10
N SER A 219 9.91 7.59 6.00
CA SER A 219 10.04 7.12 7.38
C SER A 219 10.06 8.24 8.43
N ILE A 220 9.43 7.98 9.58
CA ILE A 220 9.67 8.73 10.82
C ILE A 220 10.34 7.78 11.82
N GLN A 221 11.47 8.20 12.41
CA GLN A 221 12.22 7.38 13.35
C GLN A 221 12.70 8.18 14.56
N ASN A 222 12.55 7.63 15.77
CA ASN A 222 13.15 8.21 16.99
C ASN A 222 12.73 9.67 17.23
N VAL A 223 11.42 9.92 17.27
CA VAL A 223 10.86 11.27 17.52
C VAL A 223 10.03 11.24 18.80
N GLU A 224 10.28 12.22 19.69
CA GLU A 224 9.49 12.46 20.89
C GLU A 224 8.56 13.66 20.69
N PHE A 225 7.26 13.50 20.91
CA PHE A 225 6.27 14.57 20.94
C PHE A 225 5.98 14.97 22.38
N ARG A 226 6.22 16.23 22.73
CA ARG A 226 5.86 16.81 24.04
C ARG A 226 4.70 17.77 23.88
N MET A 227 3.58 17.40 24.48
CA MET A 227 2.31 18.09 24.34
C MET A 227 1.75 18.47 25.71
N SER A 228 0.85 19.45 25.74
CA SER A 228 0.15 19.79 26.98
C SER A 228 -0.75 18.63 27.42
N SER A 229 -0.62 18.24 28.68
CA SER A 229 -1.50 17.28 29.36
C SER A 229 -2.58 17.96 30.22
N ALA A 230 -2.67 19.30 30.17
CA ALA A 230 -3.68 20.02 30.93
C ALA A 230 -5.10 19.68 30.45
N PRO A 231 -6.11 19.67 31.35
CA PRO A 231 -7.50 19.41 30.96
C PRO A 231 -7.96 20.34 29.82
N GLY A 232 -8.62 19.75 28.82
CA GLY A 232 -9.07 20.48 27.63
C GLY A 232 -8.01 20.72 26.56
N THR A 233 -6.82 20.09 26.68
CA THR A 233 -5.78 20.11 25.64
C THR A 233 -6.36 19.82 24.25
N GLN A 234 -5.90 20.57 23.24
CA GLN A 234 -6.23 20.37 21.83
C GLN A 234 -5.01 19.95 21.00
N HIS A 235 -3.91 19.59 21.64
CA HIS A 235 -2.67 19.22 20.96
C HIS A 235 -2.77 17.83 20.32
N VAL A 236 -2.22 17.70 19.11
CA VAL A 236 -2.11 16.45 18.35
C VAL A 236 -0.64 16.20 18.04
N GLY A 237 -0.11 15.00 18.31
CA GLY A 237 1.30 14.71 18.07
C GLY A 237 1.57 14.58 16.57
N LEU A 238 1.12 13.47 16.00
CA LEU A 238 1.21 13.16 14.58
C LEU A 238 -0.17 13.27 13.92
N PHE A 239 -0.26 14.01 12.82
CA PHE A 239 -1.46 14.11 11.99
C PHE A 239 -1.17 13.64 10.57
N VAL A 240 -1.96 12.67 10.11
CA VAL A 240 -1.92 12.12 8.74
C VAL A 240 -3.35 11.98 8.29
N GLU A 241 -3.78 12.73 7.29
CA GLU A 241 -5.16 12.71 6.81
C GLU A 241 -5.32 11.95 5.49
N SER A 242 -4.25 11.76 4.73
CA SER A 242 -4.23 10.95 3.52
C SER A 242 -2.81 10.48 3.16
N GLY A 243 -2.68 9.57 2.19
CA GLY A 243 -1.39 9.10 1.66
C GLY A 243 -1.43 7.66 1.15
N SER A 244 -0.25 7.10 0.86
CA SER A 244 -0.02 5.65 0.57
C SER A 244 1.26 5.17 1.26
N ALA A 245 1.24 5.23 2.59
CA ALA A 245 2.45 5.56 3.34
C ALA A 245 3.48 4.43 3.52
N GLY A 246 4.67 4.83 3.97
CA GLY A 246 5.80 3.96 4.35
C GLY A 246 5.74 3.48 5.81
N ILE A 247 6.76 3.80 6.61
CA ILE A 247 6.90 3.33 8.00
C ILE A 247 7.00 4.44 9.04
N VAL A 248 6.44 4.20 10.22
CA VAL A 248 6.68 5.03 11.42
C VAL A 248 7.18 4.12 12.54
N ALA A 249 8.35 4.42 13.09
CA ALA A 249 9.00 3.58 14.08
C ALA A 249 9.63 4.37 15.24
N ASP A 250 9.60 3.80 16.44
CA ASP A 250 10.33 4.31 17.61
C ASP A 250 9.91 5.72 18.07
N LEU A 251 8.61 6.02 18.06
CA LEU A 251 8.12 7.34 18.48
C LEU A 251 7.59 7.30 19.91
N THR A 252 7.74 8.41 20.62
CA THR A 252 7.19 8.60 21.97
C THR A 252 6.27 9.82 22.00
N PHE A 253 5.06 9.65 22.51
CA PHE A 253 4.05 10.70 22.62
C PHE A 253 3.75 10.96 24.10
N ASN A 254 3.93 12.20 24.56
CA ASN A 254 3.73 12.60 25.95
C ASN A 254 2.65 13.70 26.03
N GLY A 255 1.51 13.39 26.65
CA GLY A 255 0.37 14.30 26.78
C GLY A 255 -0.49 14.39 25.52
N GLY A 256 -1.23 15.48 25.37
CA GLY A 256 -2.02 15.77 24.17
C GLY A 256 -3.43 15.18 24.17
N LYS A 257 -4.28 15.74 23.31
CA LYS A 257 -5.63 15.25 23.04
C LYS A 257 -5.56 13.93 22.30
N ILE A 258 -4.75 13.89 21.24
CA ILE A 258 -4.52 12.70 20.43
C ILE A 258 -3.02 12.53 20.23
N GLY A 259 -2.47 11.36 20.55
CA GLY A 259 -1.06 11.06 20.25
C GLY A 259 -0.81 11.05 18.74
N ALA A 260 -1.45 10.13 18.04
CA ALA A 260 -1.44 10.03 16.58
C ALA A 260 -2.88 10.02 16.03
N HIS A 261 -3.20 10.92 15.11
CA HIS A 261 -4.48 11.01 14.43
C HIS A 261 -4.28 10.78 12.94
N VAL A 262 -4.56 9.55 12.48
CA VAL A 262 -3.96 9.01 11.27
C VAL A 262 -4.99 8.37 10.33
N GLY A 263 -4.81 8.58 9.03
CA GLY A 263 -5.58 7.97 7.96
C GLY A 263 -4.87 8.05 6.61
N THR A 264 -4.71 6.89 5.98
CA THR A 264 -4.10 6.68 4.65
C THR A 264 -4.55 5.30 4.19
N GLN A 265 -4.34 4.97 2.91
CA GLN A 265 -4.58 3.65 2.35
C GLN A 265 -4.02 2.53 3.25
N GLN A 266 -2.71 2.55 3.51
CA GLN A 266 -2.04 1.59 4.37
C GLN A 266 -0.86 2.18 5.13
N PHE A 267 -0.47 1.54 6.24
CA PHE A 267 0.72 1.92 7.00
C PHE A 267 1.24 0.74 7.85
N THR A 268 2.56 0.72 8.07
CA THR A 268 3.18 -0.03 9.18
C THR A 268 3.67 0.92 10.27
N MET A 269 3.19 0.75 11.50
CA MET A 269 3.58 1.55 12.66
C MET A 269 4.12 0.65 13.78
N ARG A 270 5.36 0.88 14.19
CA ARG A 270 6.07 -0.01 15.11
C ARG A 270 6.72 0.70 16.30
N ASN A 271 6.70 0.05 17.47
CA ASN A 271 7.43 0.51 18.65
C ASN A 271 7.07 1.96 19.03
N LEU A 272 5.77 2.24 19.12
CA LEU A 272 5.27 3.55 19.52
C LEU A 272 4.84 3.54 20.98
N VAL A 273 5.23 4.57 21.73
CA VAL A 273 4.91 4.71 23.15
C VAL A 273 4.01 5.92 23.34
N PHE A 274 2.86 5.74 23.99
CA PHE A 274 1.90 6.81 24.29
C PHE A 274 1.73 6.94 25.79
N ASN A 275 1.94 8.13 26.33
CA ASN A 275 1.89 8.41 27.75
C ASN A 275 0.95 9.58 28.04
N ASN A 276 -0.09 9.34 28.84
CA ASN A 276 -1.00 10.37 29.34
C ASN A 276 -1.72 11.17 28.23
N CYS A 277 -1.97 10.54 27.07
CA CYS A 277 -2.82 11.10 26.03
C CYS A 277 -4.29 10.97 26.45
N VAL A 278 -5.18 11.84 25.96
CA VAL A 278 -6.62 11.55 26.08
C VAL A 278 -6.95 10.32 25.24
N THR A 279 -6.64 10.35 23.94
CA THR A 279 -6.64 9.19 23.05
C THR A 279 -5.22 8.93 22.57
N ALA A 280 -4.68 7.72 22.68
CA ALA A 280 -3.35 7.44 22.15
C ALA A 280 -3.34 7.48 20.61
N ILE A 281 -4.24 6.71 19.97
CA ILE A 281 -4.36 6.64 18.51
C ILE A 281 -5.82 6.88 18.12
N GLY A 282 -6.07 7.89 17.29
CA GLY A 282 -7.34 8.05 16.58
C GLY A 282 -7.15 7.65 15.12
N GLN A 283 -7.83 6.61 14.66
CA GLN A 283 -7.80 6.20 13.26
C GLN A 283 -8.94 6.91 12.51
N ILE A 284 -8.57 7.79 11.58
CA ILE A 284 -9.51 8.58 10.77
C ILE A 284 -10.17 7.68 9.72
N TRP A 285 -9.35 7.00 8.91
CA TRP A 285 -9.76 6.04 7.90
C TRP A 285 -8.57 5.16 7.52
N ASN A 286 -8.79 4.04 6.86
CA ASN A 286 -7.75 3.30 6.14
C ASN A 286 -8.36 2.25 5.21
N TRP A 287 -7.50 1.57 4.46
CA TRP A 287 -7.81 0.28 3.83
C TRP A 287 -7.32 -0.88 4.72
N GLY A 288 -6.07 -0.81 5.17
CA GLY A 288 -5.51 -1.74 6.15
C GLY A 288 -4.32 -1.17 6.92
N TRP A 289 -4.03 -1.70 8.11
CA TRP A 289 -2.98 -1.16 8.98
C TRP A 289 -2.34 -2.19 9.87
N LEU A 290 -1.02 -2.12 10.04
CA LEU A 290 -0.29 -2.90 11.03
C LEU A 290 0.28 -2.01 12.14
N TYR A 291 -0.16 -2.28 13.37
CA TYR A 291 0.43 -1.76 14.60
C TYR A 291 1.21 -2.88 15.31
N GLN A 292 2.51 -2.71 15.48
CA GLN A 292 3.38 -3.71 16.12
C GLN A 292 4.16 -3.12 17.30
N GLY A 293 4.13 -3.77 18.46
CA GLY A 293 4.90 -3.34 19.61
C GLY A 293 4.49 -1.98 20.18
N ILE A 294 3.19 -1.67 20.13
CA ILE A 294 2.65 -0.41 20.67
C ILE A 294 2.58 -0.50 22.20
N SER A 295 2.91 0.58 22.90
CA SER A 295 2.81 0.68 24.35
C SER A 295 1.96 1.89 24.74
N ILE A 296 0.81 1.66 25.36
CA ILE A 296 -0.14 2.71 25.74
C ILE A 296 -0.22 2.78 27.26
N ASN A 297 0.06 3.94 27.85
CA ASN A 297 0.18 4.13 29.28
C ASN A 297 -0.65 5.32 29.78
N ASN A 298 -1.56 5.06 30.71
CA ASN A 298 -2.35 6.09 31.41
C ASN A 298 -3.18 6.97 30.45
N CYS A 299 -3.69 6.41 29.36
CA CYS A 299 -4.57 7.13 28.42
C CYS A 299 -6.04 7.00 28.85
N GLN A 300 -6.95 7.79 28.29
CA GLN A 300 -8.40 7.55 28.49
C GLN A 300 -8.93 6.50 27.52
N VAL A 301 -8.51 6.60 26.25
CA VAL A 301 -8.74 5.62 25.20
C VAL A 301 -7.38 5.23 24.61
N GLY A 302 -7.15 3.94 24.38
CA GLY A 302 -5.98 3.48 23.65
C GLY A 302 -6.11 3.77 22.16
N ILE A 303 -6.83 2.93 21.43
CA ILE A 303 -7.02 3.07 19.98
C ILE A 303 -8.50 3.30 19.68
N ASP A 304 -8.84 4.39 18.99
CA ASP A 304 -10.19 4.64 18.51
C ASP A 304 -10.26 4.41 17.00
N ILE A 305 -10.89 3.31 16.59
CA ILE A 305 -11.17 2.97 15.19
C ILE A 305 -12.63 3.21 14.82
N SER A 306 -13.43 3.84 15.67
CA SER A 306 -14.89 3.92 15.51
C SER A 306 -15.39 4.99 14.54
N ASN A 307 -14.49 5.66 13.80
CA ASN A 307 -14.87 6.77 12.94
C ASN A 307 -15.87 6.33 11.84
N GLY A 308 -16.85 7.19 11.56
CA GLY A 308 -17.94 6.91 10.62
C GLY A 308 -19.15 6.15 11.21
N GLY A 309 -18.99 5.48 12.36
CA GLY A 309 -20.05 4.70 13.00
C GLY A 309 -20.49 3.47 12.19
N THR A 310 -21.54 2.77 12.62
CA THR A 310 -21.97 1.51 11.99
C THR A 310 -22.50 1.69 10.57
N SER A 311 -23.09 2.84 10.24
CA SER A 311 -23.71 3.05 8.92
C SER A 311 -22.74 3.45 7.81
N ALA A 312 -21.51 3.84 8.17
CA ALA A 312 -20.52 4.36 7.23
C ALA A 312 -19.11 4.25 7.84
N ALA A 313 -18.74 3.06 8.32
CA ALA A 313 -17.48 2.85 9.02
C ALA A 313 -16.30 3.27 8.14
N ALA A 314 -15.46 4.20 8.59
CA ALA A 314 -14.41 4.81 7.76
C ALA A 314 -13.08 4.04 7.78
N VAL A 315 -12.86 3.24 8.82
CA VAL A 315 -11.67 2.39 8.97
C VAL A 315 -11.93 1.04 8.31
N GLY A 316 -11.07 0.62 7.40
CA GLY A 316 -11.13 -0.67 6.73
C GLY A 316 -10.74 -1.81 7.65
N SER A 317 -9.43 -1.92 7.94
CA SER A 317 -8.91 -2.97 8.80
C SER A 317 -7.70 -2.56 9.62
N VAL A 318 -7.53 -3.20 10.79
CA VAL A 318 -6.40 -2.97 11.70
C VAL A 318 -5.91 -4.29 12.30
N VAL A 319 -4.59 -4.45 12.37
CA VAL A 319 -3.92 -5.49 13.15
C VAL A 319 -3.14 -4.84 14.30
N LEU A 320 -3.34 -5.30 15.53
CA LEU A 320 -2.53 -4.93 16.69
C LEU A 320 -1.76 -6.15 17.21
N LEU A 321 -0.44 -6.08 17.13
CA LEU A 321 0.47 -7.18 17.35
C LEU A 321 1.49 -6.84 18.45
N ASP A 322 1.79 -7.78 19.34
CA ASP A 322 2.92 -7.74 20.30
C ASP A 322 2.94 -6.48 21.20
N SER A 323 1.77 -5.97 21.52
CA SER A 323 1.54 -4.65 22.10
C SER A 323 1.16 -4.72 23.58
N SER A 324 1.13 -3.58 24.26
CA SER A 324 0.72 -3.47 25.65
C SER A 324 -0.15 -2.23 25.91
N ILE A 325 -1.15 -2.38 26.77
CA ILE A 325 -2.04 -1.31 27.20
C ILE A 325 -2.13 -1.34 28.73
N THR A 326 -1.80 -0.22 29.36
CA THR A 326 -1.69 -0.09 30.82
C THR A 326 -2.46 1.12 31.35
N ASN A 327 -3.19 0.92 32.46
CA ASN A 327 -3.94 1.96 33.20
C ASN A 327 -4.82 2.82 32.28
N THR A 328 -5.46 2.19 31.30
CA THR A 328 -6.26 2.87 30.28
C THR A 328 -7.69 2.35 30.39
N PRO A 329 -8.70 3.18 30.75
CA PRO A 329 -10.07 2.71 30.97
C PRO A 329 -10.67 1.94 29.79
N VAL A 330 -10.42 2.39 28.56
CA VAL A 330 -10.86 1.72 27.33
C VAL A 330 -9.66 1.43 26.44
N GLY A 331 -9.36 0.15 26.22
CA GLY A 331 -8.25 -0.28 25.35
C GLY A 331 -8.48 0.13 23.91
N ILE A 332 -9.51 -0.44 23.28
CA ILE A 332 -9.85 -0.17 21.88
C ILE A 332 -11.33 0.20 21.77
N LYS A 333 -11.66 1.24 21.00
CA LYS A 333 -13.02 1.60 20.62
C LYS A 333 -13.28 1.19 19.18
N THR A 334 -14.29 0.34 18.98
CA THR A 334 -14.74 -0.16 17.67
C THR A 334 -16.15 0.31 17.36
N THR A 335 -16.53 0.33 16.10
CA THR A 335 -17.93 0.44 15.68
C THR A 335 -18.44 -0.85 15.02
N TYR A 336 -17.66 -1.92 15.01
CA TYR A 336 -18.04 -3.18 14.40
C TYR A 336 -19.16 -3.90 15.18
N ASP A 337 -20.18 -4.31 14.44
CA ASP A 337 -21.24 -5.23 14.83
C ASP A 337 -21.89 -5.88 13.59
N THR A 338 -22.94 -6.68 13.79
CA THR A 338 -23.69 -7.33 12.70
C THR A 338 -24.44 -6.35 11.79
N THR A 339 -24.55 -5.08 12.16
CA THR A 339 -25.21 -4.01 11.40
C THR A 339 -24.22 -3.09 10.68
N THR A 340 -22.91 -3.30 10.88
CA THR A 340 -21.88 -2.46 10.28
C THR A 340 -21.89 -2.56 8.76
N VAL A 341 -21.78 -1.38 8.14
CA VAL A 341 -21.75 -1.12 6.71
C VAL A 341 -20.56 -0.20 6.40
N PRO A 342 -19.74 -0.56 5.38
CA PRO A 342 -19.73 -1.82 4.63
C PRO A 342 -19.45 -3.06 5.48
N VAL A 343 -19.76 -4.24 4.95
CA VAL A 343 -19.93 -5.45 5.77
C VAL A 343 -18.65 -5.95 6.44
N THR A 344 -17.50 -5.64 5.84
CA THR A 344 -16.16 -6.00 6.34
C THR A 344 -15.36 -4.81 6.87
N ALA A 345 -15.92 -3.61 6.80
CA ALA A 345 -15.30 -2.42 7.37
C ALA A 345 -15.17 -2.57 8.89
N ASN A 346 -14.19 -1.89 9.46
CA ASN A 346 -13.83 -1.94 10.87
C ASN A 346 -13.32 -3.30 11.34
N SER A 347 -12.78 -4.12 10.44
CA SER A 347 -12.15 -5.39 10.79
C SER A 347 -10.95 -5.16 11.73
N LEU A 348 -10.83 -5.97 12.78
CA LEU A 348 -9.76 -5.85 13.78
C LEU A 348 -9.22 -7.23 14.11
N ILE A 349 -7.90 -7.38 14.13
CA ILE A 349 -7.21 -8.57 14.68
C ILE A 349 -6.23 -8.13 15.77
N LEU A 350 -6.29 -8.80 16.91
CA LEU A 350 -5.37 -8.64 18.03
C LEU A 350 -4.60 -9.95 18.22
N GLU A 351 -3.29 -9.87 18.40
CA GLU A 351 -2.49 -11.04 18.80
C GLU A 351 -1.34 -10.66 19.73
N ASN A 352 -1.21 -11.38 20.84
CA ASN A 352 -0.21 -11.15 21.88
C ASN A 352 -0.26 -9.70 22.43
N VAL A 353 -1.41 -9.30 22.98
CA VAL A 353 -1.63 -7.95 23.54
C VAL A 353 -1.75 -8.03 25.06
N ASP A 354 -0.78 -7.45 25.75
CA ASP A 354 -0.74 -7.40 27.21
C ASP A 354 -1.64 -6.27 27.74
N LEU A 355 -2.47 -6.59 28.74
CA LEU A 355 -3.34 -5.65 29.42
C LEU A 355 -2.96 -5.58 30.90
N ASN A 356 -2.85 -4.36 31.42
CA ASN A 356 -2.62 -4.10 32.84
C ASN A 356 -3.53 -2.98 33.34
N ASN A 357 -4.51 -3.28 34.20
CA ASN A 357 -5.51 -2.32 34.69
C ASN A 357 -6.26 -1.61 33.55
N VAL A 358 -6.75 -2.40 32.59
CA VAL A 358 -7.57 -1.95 31.45
C VAL A 358 -8.94 -2.61 31.62
N PRO A 359 -9.92 -1.99 32.29
CA PRO A 359 -11.18 -2.67 32.64
C PRO A 359 -12.03 -3.03 31.43
N THR A 360 -11.98 -2.26 30.33
CA THR A 360 -12.65 -2.58 29.07
C THR A 360 -11.60 -2.73 27.98
N ALA A 361 -11.34 -3.96 27.53
CA ALA A 361 -10.37 -4.20 26.48
C ALA A 361 -10.87 -3.68 25.12
N ILE A 362 -12.14 -3.98 24.79
CA ILE A 362 -12.79 -3.50 23.56
C ILE A 362 -14.18 -2.97 23.92
N GLN A 363 -14.46 -1.75 23.49
CA GLN A 363 -15.73 -1.06 23.68
C GLN A 363 -16.35 -0.71 22.33
N PHE A 364 -17.63 -1.01 22.15
CA PHE A 364 -18.42 -0.51 21.04
C PHE A 364 -18.67 1.00 21.20
N ALA A 365 -18.69 1.76 20.11
CA ALA A 365 -18.83 3.22 20.13
C ALA A 365 -20.06 3.73 20.91
N GLY A 366 -21.13 2.95 20.98
CA GLY A 366 -22.33 3.20 21.80
C GLY A 366 -22.16 2.98 23.31
N GLY A 367 -20.96 2.61 23.78
CA GLY A 367 -20.60 2.43 25.19
C GLY A 367 -20.69 1.00 25.72
N ALA A 368 -21.18 0.05 24.92
CA ALA A 368 -21.27 -1.36 25.32
C ALA A 368 -19.88 -2.02 25.32
N THR A 369 -19.60 -2.86 26.32
CA THR A 369 -18.38 -3.69 26.33
C THR A 369 -18.51 -4.82 25.32
N VAL A 370 -17.53 -4.94 24.43
CA VAL A 370 -17.41 -6.04 23.46
C VAL A 370 -16.50 -7.14 24.02
N LEU A 371 -15.36 -6.74 24.59
CA LEU A 371 -14.43 -7.63 25.28
C LEU A 371 -14.09 -7.03 26.65
N GLU A 372 -14.41 -7.79 27.69
CA GLU A 372 -14.00 -7.46 29.06
C GLU A 372 -12.48 -7.43 29.18
N GLY A 373 -11.98 -6.48 29.96
CA GLY A 373 -10.55 -6.37 30.23
C GLY A 373 -10.18 -6.95 31.60
N THR A 374 -9.36 -6.22 32.35
CA THR A 374 -8.82 -6.65 33.64
C THR A 374 -8.56 -5.47 34.58
N SER A 375 -8.73 -5.69 35.89
CA SER A 375 -8.27 -4.78 36.96
C SER A 375 -6.89 -5.16 37.51
N GLY A 376 -6.22 -6.14 36.90
CA GLY A 376 -4.83 -6.55 37.16
C GLY A 376 -4.12 -6.79 35.83
N THR A 377 -3.33 -7.85 35.70
CA THR A 377 -2.62 -8.19 34.46
C THR A 377 -3.24 -9.39 33.74
N THR A 378 -3.39 -9.32 32.42
CA THR A 378 -3.74 -10.46 31.55
C THR A 378 -3.14 -10.24 30.16
N THR A 379 -3.17 -11.26 29.30
CA THR A 379 -2.75 -11.16 27.90
C THR A 379 -3.88 -11.66 27.01
N ILE A 380 -4.27 -10.87 26.01
CA ILE A 380 -5.10 -11.33 24.90
C ILE A 380 -4.18 -12.15 23.98
N ALA A 381 -4.33 -13.47 24.01
CA ALA A 381 -3.55 -14.36 23.15
C ALA A 381 -3.83 -14.09 21.67
N ALA A 382 -5.11 -14.18 21.27
CA ALA A 382 -5.62 -13.68 20.00
C ALA A 382 -7.13 -13.40 20.07
N TRP A 383 -7.59 -12.41 19.33
CA TRP A 383 -9.00 -12.03 19.21
C TRP A 383 -9.23 -11.32 17.88
N GLY A 384 -10.43 -11.38 17.32
CA GLY A 384 -10.74 -10.62 16.11
C GLY A 384 -12.21 -10.31 15.90
N GLU A 385 -12.46 -9.44 14.92
CA GLU A 385 -13.78 -9.16 14.35
C GLU A 385 -13.67 -8.87 12.85
N GLY A 386 -14.69 -9.27 12.08
CA GLY A 386 -14.73 -9.12 10.63
C GLY A 386 -15.25 -10.37 9.92
N HIS A 387 -14.83 -10.58 8.67
CA HIS A 387 -15.10 -11.81 7.92
C HIS A 387 -13.95 -12.81 8.09
N GLU A 388 -14.28 -14.07 8.38
CA GLU A 388 -13.33 -15.17 8.45
C GLU A 388 -13.57 -16.28 7.42
N TYR A 389 -12.48 -16.96 7.08
CA TYR A 389 -12.40 -18.15 6.23
C TYR A 389 -11.49 -19.18 6.91
N THR A 390 -12.08 -20.07 7.72
CA THR A 390 -11.33 -21.04 8.53
C THR A 390 -11.93 -22.46 8.46
N PRO A 391 -11.75 -23.20 7.35
CA PRO A 391 -11.14 -22.80 6.10
C PRO A 391 -12.15 -22.33 5.04
N THR A 392 -13.45 -22.41 5.34
CA THR A 392 -14.54 -21.94 4.50
C THR A 392 -15.13 -20.65 5.08
N GLY A 393 -15.75 -19.84 4.23
CA GLY A 393 -16.37 -18.58 4.61
C GLY A 393 -17.21 -18.02 3.46
N PRO A 394 -17.66 -16.76 3.54
CA PRO A 394 -17.42 -15.85 4.66
C PRO A 394 -18.30 -16.19 5.88
N GLU A 395 -17.74 -16.09 7.08
CA GLU A 395 -18.53 -15.99 8.33
C GLU A 395 -18.21 -14.66 9.02
N ARG A 396 -19.24 -13.94 9.49
CA ARG A 396 -19.05 -12.78 10.37
C ARG A 396 -18.74 -13.26 11.77
N PHE A 397 -17.66 -12.77 12.35
CA PHE A 397 -17.26 -13.12 13.71
C PHE A 397 -16.88 -11.87 14.53
N GLN A 398 -16.97 -12.01 15.85
CA GLN A 398 -16.47 -11.05 16.84
C GLN A 398 -16.16 -11.84 18.12
N GLY A 399 -14.90 -12.19 18.33
CA GLY A 399 -14.54 -13.12 19.41
C GLY A 399 -13.10 -13.60 19.42
N PRO A 400 -12.76 -14.48 20.40
CA PRO A 400 -11.46 -15.12 20.47
C PRO A 400 -11.17 -15.97 19.24
N ILE A 401 -9.93 -15.93 18.75
CA ILE A 401 -9.45 -16.78 17.65
C ILE A 401 -8.27 -17.63 18.11
N THR A 402 -7.89 -18.62 17.30
CA THR A 402 -6.66 -19.38 17.57
C THR A 402 -5.45 -18.54 17.15
N PRO A 403 -4.50 -18.24 18.06
CA PRO A 403 -3.28 -17.54 17.70
C PRO A 403 -2.48 -18.34 16.68
N ASN A 404 -1.76 -17.65 15.80
CA ASN A 404 -0.85 -18.28 14.86
C ASN A 404 0.21 -19.08 15.61
N ASN A 405 0.56 -20.24 15.07
CA ASN A 405 1.76 -20.96 15.52
C ASN A 405 2.99 -20.24 14.96
N ARG A 406 3.61 -19.40 15.79
CA ARG A 406 4.73 -18.54 15.40
C ARG A 406 6.06 -19.31 15.45
N PRO A 407 6.79 -19.45 14.33
CA PRO A 407 8.10 -20.09 14.33
C PRO A 407 9.08 -19.40 15.28
N ALA A 408 9.69 -20.17 16.20
CA ALA A 408 10.61 -19.62 17.20
C ALA A 408 11.81 -18.87 16.60
N SER A 409 12.20 -19.20 15.37
CA SER A 409 13.27 -18.55 14.62
C SER A 409 12.94 -17.13 14.15
N LEU A 410 11.65 -16.77 14.09
CA LEU A 410 11.18 -15.41 13.81
C LEU A 410 11.02 -14.56 15.07
N LEU A 411 11.18 -15.17 16.25
CA LEU A 411 10.88 -14.54 17.52
C LEU A 411 12.13 -14.12 18.29
N LYS A 412 11.99 -13.03 19.03
CA LYS A 412 12.89 -12.62 20.10
C LYS A 412 12.04 -12.30 21.33
N ASP A 413 12.32 -12.98 22.43
CA ASP A 413 11.60 -12.82 23.71
C ASP A 413 10.08 -13.01 23.57
N GLY A 414 9.65 -13.95 22.72
CA GLY A 414 8.24 -14.27 22.47
C GLY A 414 7.50 -13.33 21.52
N LYS A 415 8.16 -12.26 21.05
CA LYS A 415 7.63 -11.30 20.07
C LYS A 415 8.32 -11.48 18.73
N TYR A 416 7.70 -11.06 17.63
CA TYR A 416 8.41 -11.04 16.35
C TYR A 416 9.66 -10.17 16.44
N TYR A 417 10.75 -10.66 15.87
CA TYR A 417 11.99 -9.90 15.80
C TYR A 417 11.72 -8.59 15.06
N ALA A 418 12.12 -7.50 15.70
CA ALA A 418 12.09 -6.17 15.14
C ALA A 418 13.39 -5.46 15.49
N ARG A 419 13.90 -4.68 14.54
CA ARG A 419 15.07 -3.84 14.73
C ARG A 419 14.95 -2.63 13.83
N SER A 420 15.09 -1.46 14.42
CA SER A 420 15.05 -0.21 13.67
C SER A 420 16.34 0.06 12.91
N LYS A 421 16.25 0.90 11.89
CA LYS A 421 17.39 1.34 11.08
C LYS A 421 18.59 1.73 11.95
N PRO A 422 19.76 1.09 11.78
CA PRO A 422 20.96 1.44 12.53
C PRO A 422 21.46 2.82 12.15
N GLN A 423 21.68 3.68 13.15
CA GLN A 423 22.18 5.05 12.94
C GLN A 423 23.65 5.21 13.31
N TYR A 424 24.24 4.20 13.96
CA TYR A 424 25.65 4.18 14.37
C TYR A 424 26.06 5.37 15.27
N GLY A 425 25.17 5.82 16.15
CA GLY A 425 25.36 7.00 17.01
C GLY A 425 26.70 7.04 17.75
N ASP A 426 27.11 5.91 18.33
CA ASP A 426 28.35 5.79 19.11
C ASP A 426 29.62 5.51 18.28
N VAL A 427 29.51 5.46 16.95
CA VAL A 427 30.64 5.15 16.06
C VAL A 427 31.29 6.47 15.62
N PRO A 428 32.63 6.64 15.73
CA PRO A 428 33.29 7.86 15.29
C PRO A 428 33.38 7.94 13.75
N ALA A 429 33.41 9.15 13.19
CA ALA A 429 33.50 9.37 11.74
C ALA A 429 34.72 8.69 11.07
N SER A 430 35.83 8.52 11.79
CA SER A 430 37.02 7.81 11.30
C SER A 430 36.78 6.33 10.96
N SER A 431 35.73 5.72 11.54
CA SER A 431 35.34 4.33 11.26
C SER A 431 34.53 4.19 9.97
N PHE A 432 34.17 5.30 9.30
CA PHE A 432 33.48 5.31 8.02
C PHE A 432 34.48 5.46 6.88
N ALA A 433 34.22 4.79 5.77
CA ALA A 433 35.02 4.83 4.56
C ALA A 433 34.14 5.34 3.40
N SER A 434 34.35 6.60 3.00
CA SER A 434 33.65 7.22 1.87
C SER A 434 34.03 6.55 0.55
N VAL A 435 33.03 6.23 -0.26
CA VAL A 435 33.24 5.69 -1.61
C VAL A 435 33.87 6.74 -2.53
N ARG A 436 33.56 8.03 -2.36
CA ARG A 436 34.16 9.10 -3.17
C ARG A 436 35.62 9.35 -2.82
N SER A 437 35.95 9.33 -1.54
CA SER A 437 37.34 9.34 -1.08
C SER A 437 38.14 8.14 -1.59
N ALA A 438 37.48 7.01 -1.89
CA ALA A 438 38.09 5.82 -2.46
C ALA A 438 38.17 5.81 -4.01
N GLY A 439 37.70 6.86 -4.68
CA GLY A 439 37.83 7.06 -6.12
C GLY A 439 36.55 6.86 -6.94
N ALA A 440 35.43 6.51 -6.32
CA ALA A 440 34.14 6.51 -7.01
C ALA A 440 33.68 7.95 -7.28
N THR A 441 33.19 8.25 -8.48
CA THR A 441 32.83 9.62 -8.84
C THR A 441 31.40 9.98 -8.44
N GLY A 442 30.46 9.03 -8.55
CA GLY A 442 29.03 9.22 -8.27
C GLY A 442 28.33 10.19 -9.23
N ASN A 443 28.92 10.45 -10.40
CA ASN A 443 28.48 11.50 -11.32
C ASN A 443 27.45 11.04 -12.37
N GLY A 444 26.96 9.80 -12.28
CA GLY A 444 26.03 9.23 -13.25
C GLY A 444 26.63 8.94 -14.62
N VAL A 445 27.96 8.99 -14.80
CA VAL A 445 28.60 8.76 -16.12
C VAL A 445 29.78 7.81 -16.02
N THR A 446 30.69 8.04 -15.07
CA THR A 446 31.88 7.21 -14.89
C THR A 446 31.47 5.83 -14.42
N ASP A 447 32.07 4.80 -15.02
CA ASP A 447 32.00 3.45 -14.47
C ASP A 447 32.75 3.39 -13.13
N ASP A 448 32.00 3.36 -12.04
CA ASP A 448 32.51 3.34 -10.68
C ASP A 448 32.71 1.90 -10.15
N THR A 449 32.52 0.88 -10.99
CA THR A 449 32.46 -0.52 -10.54
C THR A 449 33.72 -0.98 -9.79
N ASP A 450 34.90 -0.70 -10.34
CA ASP A 450 36.17 -1.12 -9.71
C ASP A 450 36.43 -0.39 -8.40
N ALA A 451 36.13 0.91 -8.34
CA ALA A 451 36.27 1.71 -7.14
C ALA A 451 35.34 1.23 -6.03
N LEU A 452 34.06 1.01 -6.35
CA LEU A 452 33.06 0.48 -5.42
C LEU A 452 33.43 -0.91 -4.91
N GLN A 453 33.83 -1.83 -5.79
CA GLN A 453 34.20 -3.17 -5.36
C GLN A 453 35.43 -3.16 -4.45
N SER A 454 36.42 -2.32 -4.76
CA SER A 454 37.65 -2.18 -3.96
C SER A 454 37.35 -1.66 -2.54
N ILE A 455 36.50 -0.63 -2.41
CA ILE A 455 36.16 -0.06 -1.10
C ILE A 455 35.28 -1.00 -0.28
N LEU A 456 34.31 -1.68 -0.89
CA LEU A 456 33.50 -2.70 -0.20
C LEU A 456 34.37 -3.80 0.41
N ASN A 457 35.34 -4.31 -0.34
CA ASN A 457 36.25 -5.35 0.14
C ASN A 457 37.19 -4.85 1.23
N SER A 458 37.84 -3.70 1.01
CA SER A 458 38.86 -3.17 1.93
C SER A 458 38.26 -2.63 3.23
N ALA A 459 37.13 -1.92 3.19
CA ALA A 459 36.44 -1.42 4.37
C ALA A 459 35.87 -2.56 5.21
N THR A 460 35.21 -3.54 4.59
CA THR A 460 34.67 -4.70 5.32
C THR A 460 35.79 -5.50 6.00
N SER A 461 36.89 -5.75 5.29
CA SER A 461 38.06 -6.42 5.87
C SER A 461 38.68 -5.66 7.04
N ALA A 462 38.55 -4.32 7.05
CA ALA A 462 39.01 -3.45 8.13
C ALA A 462 37.96 -3.24 9.24
N GLY A 463 36.76 -3.82 9.14
CA GLY A 463 35.66 -3.60 10.07
C GLY A 463 35.09 -2.17 10.04
N ARG A 464 35.26 -1.46 8.92
CA ARG A 464 34.76 -0.08 8.72
C ARG A 464 33.39 -0.10 8.05
N ILE A 465 32.62 0.95 8.30
CA ILE A 465 31.31 1.16 7.66
C ILE A 465 31.56 1.85 6.31
N VAL A 466 31.00 1.31 5.23
CA VAL A 466 31.07 1.93 3.91
C VAL A 466 30.03 3.04 3.84
N TYR A 467 30.50 4.26 3.61
CA TYR A 467 29.64 5.43 3.45
C TYR A 467 29.51 5.75 1.97
N PHE A 468 28.31 5.59 1.44
CA PHE A 468 27.98 6.07 0.10
C PHE A 468 27.58 7.53 0.21
N ASP A 469 28.49 8.43 -0.17
CA ASP A 469 28.17 9.84 -0.37
C ASP A 469 27.03 9.97 -1.40
N ALA A 470 26.21 11.02 -1.32
CA ALA A 470 25.13 11.21 -2.29
C ALA A 470 25.67 11.21 -3.73
N GLY A 471 24.97 10.55 -4.65
CA GLY A 471 25.38 10.45 -6.05
C GLY A 471 24.75 9.27 -6.77
N THR A 472 25.01 9.20 -8.07
CA THR A 472 24.60 8.10 -8.95
C THR A 472 25.84 7.38 -9.45
N TYR A 473 26.06 6.15 -9.00
CA TYR A 473 27.24 5.35 -9.26
C TYR A 473 26.94 4.33 -10.35
N VAL A 474 27.46 4.56 -11.56
CA VAL A 474 27.24 3.65 -12.70
C VAL A 474 28.09 2.40 -12.52
N VAL A 475 27.47 1.23 -12.68
CA VAL A 475 28.16 -0.06 -12.64
C VAL A 475 27.89 -0.88 -13.89
N THR A 476 28.93 -1.54 -14.42
CA THR A 476 28.86 -2.32 -15.67
C THR A 476 29.07 -3.82 -15.46
N ARG A 477 29.25 -4.23 -14.20
CA ARG A 477 29.31 -5.63 -13.75
C ARG A 477 28.79 -5.72 -12.31
N THR A 478 28.51 -6.94 -11.86
CA THR A 478 28.05 -7.21 -10.49
C THR A 478 28.96 -6.58 -9.44
N ILE A 479 28.32 -5.94 -8.45
CA ILE A 479 28.91 -5.48 -7.19
C ILE A 479 28.64 -6.53 -6.12
N ASP A 480 29.70 -7.10 -5.56
CA ASP A 480 29.64 -8.05 -4.45
C ASP A 480 29.72 -7.32 -3.10
N ILE A 481 28.70 -7.49 -2.26
CA ILE A 481 28.71 -7.09 -0.85
C ILE A 481 29.20 -8.30 -0.03
N PRO A 482 30.40 -8.22 0.58
CA PRO A 482 30.97 -9.34 1.32
C PRO A 482 30.27 -9.55 2.68
N PRO A 483 30.26 -10.80 3.22
CA PRO A 483 29.83 -11.04 4.59
C PRO A 483 30.61 -10.17 5.59
N GLY A 484 29.90 -9.56 6.54
CA GLY A 484 30.44 -8.62 7.54
C GLY A 484 30.30 -7.14 7.16
N ALA A 485 29.85 -6.84 5.93
CA ALA A 485 29.74 -5.46 5.46
C ALA A 485 28.65 -4.66 6.20
N LYS A 486 28.95 -3.38 6.43
CA LYS A 486 27.99 -2.38 6.90
C LYS A 486 28.00 -1.21 5.93
N LEU A 487 26.85 -0.82 5.42
CA LEU A 487 26.69 0.20 4.38
C LEU A 487 25.63 1.20 4.79
N VAL A 488 25.91 2.49 4.58
CA VAL A 488 24.94 3.58 4.78
C VAL A 488 25.10 4.64 3.70
N GLY A 489 23.97 5.11 3.14
CA GLY A 489 23.95 6.16 2.13
C GLY A 489 23.57 7.55 2.67
N GLU A 490 24.01 8.60 1.96
CA GLU A 490 23.60 9.99 2.16
C GLU A 490 22.55 10.39 1.12
N GLY A 491 21.32 10.69 1.56
CA GLY A 491 20.28 11.20 0.66
C GLY A 491 19.87 10.21 -0.44
N TYR A 492 19.90 8.90 -0.16
CA TYR A 492 19.57 7.81 -1.11
C TYR A 492 20.45 7.75 -2.37
N PRO A 493 21.78 7.55 -2.23
CA PRO A 493 22.66 7.33 -3.38
C PRO A 493 22.25 6.08 -4.15
N ILE A 494 22.51 6.12 -5.46
CA ILE A 494 22.01 5.14 -6.42
C ILE A 494 23.17 4.30 -6.93
N ILE A 495 23.09 2.98 -6.84
CA ILE A 495 23.88 2.06 -7.66
C ILE A 495 23.09 1.80 -8.93
N LEU A 496 23.62 2.23 -10.08
CA LEU A 496 22.91 2.26 -11.36
C LEU A 496 23.55 1.30 -12.36
N SER A 497 22.85 0.23 -12.74
CA SER A 497 23.35 -0.69 -13.76
C SER A 497 23.39 -0.03 -15.14
N SER A 498 24.41 -0.33 -15.93
CA SER A 498 24.50 0.12 -17.32
C SER A 498 25.33 -0.85 -18.18
N GLY A 499 25.15 -0.74 -19.51
CA GLY A 499 25.87 -1.55 -20.48
C GLY A 499 25.26 -2.93 -20.69
N SER A 500 25.91 -3.74 -21.53
CA SER A 500 25.33 -5.00 -22.04
C SER A 500 25.39 -6.17 -21.05
N PHE A 501 26.15 -6.06 -19.95
CA PHE A 501 26.36 -7.17 -19.01
C PHE A 501 25.06 -7.67 -18.39
N PHE A 502 24.09 -6.76 -18.19
CA PHE A 502 22.79 -7.05 -17.58
C PHE A 502 21.64 -7.13 -18.61
N ASN A 503 21.93 -7.27 -19.92
CA ASN A 503 20.89 -7.23 -20.96
C ASN A 503 20.38 -8.60 -21.39
N ASP A 504 21.07 -9.68 -21.01
CA ASP A 504 20.69 -11.02 -21.42
C ASP A 504 19.66 -11.62 -20.47
N MET A 505 18.39 -11.53 -20.85
CA MET A 505 17.26 -12.10 -20.11
C MET A 505 17.36 -13.61 -19.91
N SER A 506 18.05 -14.33 -20.80
CA SER A 506 18.23 -15.79 -20.69
C SER A 506 19.36 -16.19 -19.73
N ASN A 507 20.13 -15.20 -19.27
CA ASN A 507 21.27 -15.40 -18.39
C ASN A 507 21.34 -14.24 -17.38
N PRO A 508 20.32 -14.11 -16.51
CA PRO A 508 20.19 -12.97 -15.63
C PRO A 508 21.42 -12.79 -14.73
N LYS A 509 21.74 -11.54 -14.41
CA LYS A 509 22.92 -11.15 -13.62
C LYS A 509 22.55 -10.21 -12.48
N PRO A 510 23.08 -10.44 -11.26
CA PRO A 510 22.88 -9.52 -10.16
C PRO A 510 23.64 -8.21 -10.38
N VAL A 511 22.97 -7.07 -10.21
CA VAL A 511 23.60 -5.74 -10.11
C VAL A 511 24.34 -5.65 -8.77
N VAL A 512 23.63 -5.94 -7.68
CA VAL A 512 24.21 -6.12 -6.34
C VAL A 512 23.98 -7.54 -5.87
N ARG A 513 25.06 -8.22 -5.46
CA ARG A 513 25.03 -9.57 -4.88
C ARG A 513 25.47 -9.53 -3.43
N VAL A 514 24.58 -9.89 -2.51
CA VAL A 514 24.82 -9.90 -1.06
C VAL A 514 25.23 -11.29 -0.61
N GLY A 515 26.53 -11.46 -0.38
CA GLY A 515 27.16 -12.76 -0.19
C GLY A 515 27.14 -13.60 -1.48
N THR A 516 28.11 -14.52 -1.62
CA THR A 516 28.04 -15.56 -2.65
C THR A 516 27.13 -16.71 -2.19
N PRO A 517 26.56 -17.52 -3.09
CA PRO A 517 25.81 -18.72 -2.71
C PRO A 517 26.55 -19.57 -1.66
N GLY A 518 25.87 -19.88 -0.56
CA GLY A 518 26.43 -20.63 0.58
C GLY A 518 27.32 -19.83 1.54
N ALA A 519 27.52 -18.52 1.32
CA ALA A 519 28.20 -17.67 2.27
C ALA A 519 27.38 -17.47 3.55
N THR A 520 28.07 -17.37 4.68
CA THR A 520 27.47 -17.06 5.98
C THR A 520 28.07 -15.80 6.57
N GLY A 521 27.28 -15.03 7.32
CA GLY A 521 27.75 -13.84 8.01
C GLY A 521 26.62 -12.85 8.26
N HIS A 522 26.99 -11.58 8.47
CA HIS A 522 26.03 -10.50 8.73
C HIS A 522 26.23 -9.35 7.75
N VAL A 523 25.15 -8.75 7.28
CA VAL A 523 25.17 -7.49 6.52
C VAL A 523 24.16 -6.51 7.13
N GLU A 524 24.56 -5.25 7.25
CA GLU A 524 23.68 -4.13 7.57
C GLU A 524 23.72 -3.13 6.41
N TRP A 525 22.58 -2.83 5.80
CA TRP A 525 22.51 -1.94 4.63
C TRP A 525 21.40 -0.92 4.79
N SER A 526 21.69 0.37 4.67
CA SER A 526 20.64 1.40 4.79
C SER A 526 20.78 2.62 3.90
N ASP A 527 19.65 3.30 3.69
CA ASP A 527 19.55 4.61 3.03
C ASP A 527 20.07 4.61 1.58
N MET A 528 19.69 3.64 0.73
CA MET A 528 20.23 3.49 -0.64
C MET A 528 19.19 3.06 -1.68
N ILE A 529 19.49 3.27 -2.96
CA ILE A 529 18.68 2.78 -4.09
C ILE A 529 19.55 1.93 -5.02
N VAL A 530 19.01 0.81 -5.51
CA VAL A 530 19.56 0.10 -6.67
C VAL A 530 18.63 0.33 -7.86
N SER A 531 19.21 0.58 -9.04
CA SER A 531 18.45 0.99 -10.21
C SER A 531 19.12 0.54 -11.52
N THR A 532 18.45 0.79 -12.63
CA THR A 532 18.87 0.42 -13.99
C THR A 532 18.81 1.62 -14.93
N ARG A 533 19.69 1.64 -15.95
CA ARG A 533 19.66 2.62 -17.04
C ARG A 533 19.31 1.96 -18.36
N GLY A 534 18.21 2.42 -18.95
CA GLY A 534 17.67 1.95 -20.21
C GLY A 534 17.32 0.47 -20.13
N LYS A 535 17.35 -0.18 -21.28
CA LYS A 535 17.16 -1.63 -21.38
C LYS A 535 18.21 -2.39 -20.58
N GLN A 536 17.77 -3.10 -19.55
CA GLN A 536 18.58 -3.97 -18.68
C GLN A 536 17.83 -5.29 -18.41
N ALA A 537 17.38 -5.94 -19.49
CA ALA A 537 16.42 -7.05 -19.46
C ALA A 537 16.83 -8.31 -18.66
N GLY A 538 18.11 -8.49 -18.38
CA GLY A 538 18.67 -9.56 -17.55
C GLY A 538 19.09 -9.10 -16.16
N ALA A 539 18.82 -7.86 -15.75
CA ALA A 539 19.23 -7.37 -14.44
C ALA A 539 18.41 -8.00 -13.32
N VAL A 540 19.09 -8.57 -12.33
CA VAL A 540 18.55 -8.85 -11.00
C VAL A 540 19.10 -7.75 -10.09
N LEU A 541 18.28 -6.79 -9.63
CA LEU A 541 18.86 -5.61 -8.96
C LEU A 541 19.55 -6.00 -7.65
N ILE A 542 18.89 -6.80 -6.83
CA ILE A 542 19.43 -7.32 -5.57
C ILE A 542 19.30 -8.85 -5.55
N GLU A 543 20.43 -9.56 -5.51
CA GLU A 543 20.47 -11.00 -5.24
C GLU A 543 21.03 -11.24 -3.83
N TRP A 544 20.20 -11.80 -2.95
CA TRP A 544 20.55 -12.08 -1.57
C TRP A 544 20.84 -13.56 -1.37
N ASN A 545 22.11 -13.91 -1.18
CA ASN A 545 22.55 -15.28 -0.94
C ASN A 545 22.93 -15.56 0.52
N LEU A 546 23.16 -14.50 1.30
CA LEU A 546 23.78 -14.60 2.61
C LEU A 546 22.89 -15.33 3.62
N ALA A 547 23.41 -16.39 4.22
CA ALA A 547 22.81 -17.06 5.37
C ALA A 547 23.28 -16.42 6.68
N THR A 548 22.33 -16.11 7.56
CA THR A 548 22.60 -15.48 8.86
C THR A 548 22.07 -16.34 10.00
N THR A 549 22.87 -16.48 11.07
CA THR A 549 22.44 -17.16 12.30
C THR A 549 22.40 -16.17 13.46
N GLY A 550 21.45 -16.35 14.39
CA GLY A 550 21.28 -15.42 15.51
C GLY A 550 20.59 -14.12 15.06
N THR A 551 21.25 -12.97 15.22
CA THR A 551 20.68 -11.68 14.81
C THR A 551 20.62 -11.57 13.29
N PRO A 552 19.44 -11.38 12.68
CA PRO A 552 19.31 -11.26 11.23
C PRO A 552 20.22 -10.19 10.62
N SER A 553 20.71 -10.45 9.42
CA SER A 553 21.17 -9.41 8.51
C SER A 553 19.97 -8.57 8.12
N GLY A 554 20.17 -7.32 7.69
CA GLY A 554 19.02 -6.54 7.29
C GLY A 554 19.29 -5.36 6.38
N MET A 555 18.20 -4.91 5.78
CA MET A 555 18.13 -3.71 4.96
C MET A 555 17.02 -2.78 5.46
N TRP A 556 17.34 -1.49 5.55
CA TRP A 556 16.45 -0.44 6.05
C TRP A 556 16.50 0.77 5.14
N ASP A 557 15.37 1.25 4.62
CA ASP A 557 15.39 2.35 3.65
C ASP A 557 16.30 2.02 2.45
N VAL A 558 16.25 0.76 2.00
CA VAL A 558 16.92 0.30 0.78
C VAL A 558 15.83 -0.01 -0.24
N HIS A 559 15.88 0.61 -1.40
CA HIS A 559 14.83 0.51 -2.39
C HIS A 559 15.38 0.04 -3.74
N THR A 560 14.51 -0.52 -4.58
CA THR A 560 14.80 -0.61 -6.01
C THR A 560 13.89 0.33 -6.77
N ARG A 561 14.44 1.05 -7.75
CA ARG A 561 13.70 2.00 -8.57
C ARG A 561 13.97 1.74 -10.05
N LEU A 562 12.95 1.38 -10.82
CA LEU A 562 13.08 1.02 -12.23
C LEU A 562 12.34 2.06 -13.09
N GLY A 563 13.06 2.93 -13.79
CA GLY A 563 12.46 4.02 -14.57
C GLY A 563 11.93 5.18 -13.74
N GLY A 564 11.40 6.19 -14.41
CA GLY A 564 10.70 7.33 -13.79
C GLY A 564 11.58 8.36 -13.10
N PHE A 565 12.89 8.43 -13.38
CA PHE A 565 13.79 9.42 -12.75
C PHE A 565 14.90 9.90 -13.69
N ALA A 566 15.44 11.09 -13.43
CA ALA A 566 16.52 11.64 -14.24
C ALA A 566 17.76 10.71 -14.27
N GLY A 567 18.19 10.32 -15.46
CA GLY A 567 19.34 9.43 -15.67
C GLY A 567 19.03 7.94 -15.81
N SER A 568 17.75 7.58 -15.72
CA SER A 568 17.26 6.23 -15.97
C SER A 568 17.24 5.87 -17.46
N ASP A 569 17.22 6.83 -18.39
CA ASP A 569 16.92 6.62 -19.82
C ASP A 569 15.63 5.79 -20.04
N LEU A 570 14.68 5.98 -19.13
CA LEU A 570 13.40 5.31 -18.99
C LEU A 570 12.41 6.33 -18.40
N LEU A 571 12.28 7.48 -19.06
CA LEU A 571 11.31 8.54 -18.73
C LEU A 571 10.12 8.47 -19.70
N LEU A 572 9.13 9.34 -19.51
CA LEU A 572 7.93 9.38 -20.35
C LEU A 572 8.25 9.53 -21.85
N GLY A 573 9.31 10.26 -22.17
CA GLY A 573 9.77 10.45 -23.55
C GLY A 573 10.34 9.18 -24.19
N ASP A 574 10.88 8.27 -23.38
CA ASP A 574 11.47 7.00 -23.81
C ASP A 574 10.40 5.89 -23.80
N CYS A 575 9.53 5.92 -22.80
CA CYS A 575 8.60 4.85 -22.44
C CYS A 575 7.15 5.33 -22.29
N PRO A 576 6.56 5.95 -23.34
CA PRO A 576 5.19 6.45 -23.27
C PRO A 576 4.18 5.31 -23.10
N THR A 577 3.04 5.61 -22.48
CA THR A 577 1.90 4.67 -22.47
C THR A 577 1.34 4.47 -23.88
N THR A 578 0.89 3.25 -24.17
CA THR A 578 0.31 2.89 -25.47
C THR A 578 -1.02 2.16 -25.32
N PRO A 579 -2.05 2.83 -24.74
CA PRO A 579 -3.36 2.21 -24.56
C PRO A 579 -3.92 1.70 -25.89
N GLY A 580 -4.49 0.50 -25.87
CA GLY A 580 -5.04 -0.24 -27.01
C GLY A 580 -4.00 -0.93 -27.90
N SER A 581 -2.72 -0.92 -27.52
CA SER A 581 -1.64 -1.56 -28.28
C SER A 581 -0.86 -2.60 -27.47
N THR A 582 -0.80 -3.83 -27.97
CA THR A 582 0.04 -4.92 -27.44
C THR A 582 1.51 -4.83 -27.90
N ASN A 583 1.88 -3.76 -28.59
CA ASN A 583 3.24 -3.56 -29.06
C ASN A 583 4.16 -3.24 -27.88
N ILE A 584 5.16 -4.10 -27.68
CA ILE A 584 6.11 -3.93 -26.58
C ILE A 584 7.29 -3.09 -27.06
N ASN A 585 7.52 -1.94 -26.42
CA ASN A 585 8.78 -1.23 -26.54
C ASN A 585 9.87 -1.98 -25.76
N THR A 586 10.69 -2.77 -26.45
CA THR A 586 11.72 -3.59 -25.77
C THR A 586 12.85 -2.76 -25.15
N ASP A 587 12.95 -1.47 -25.46
CA ASP A 587 13.92 -0.57 -24.84
C ASP A 587 13.48 -0.18 -23.42
N CYS A 588 12.19 -0.34 -23.09
CA CYS A 588 11.60 -0.09 -21.77
C CYS A 588 11.63 -1.30 -20.83
N ILE A 589 12.38 -2.35 -21.18
CA ILE A 589 12.56 -3.53 -20.31
C ILE A 589 13.65 -3.23 -19.28
N ALA A 590 13.24 -2.85 -18.07
CA ALA A 590 14.11 -2.30 -17.05
C ALA A 590 14.82 -3.35 -16.19
N CYS A 591 14.23 -4.51 -15.92
CA CYS A 591 14.90 -5.59 -15.21
C CYS A 591 14.23 -6.97 -15.38
N HIS A 592 14.99 -8.03 -15.09
CA HIS A 592 14.47 -9.39 -14.94
C HIS A 592 13.77 -9.59 -13.58
N THR A 593 14.38 -9.09 -12.50
CA THR A 593 13.87 -9.26 -11.13
C THR A 593 14.38 -8.11 -10.25
N ALA A 594 13.50 -7.46 -9.50
CA ALA A 594 13.91 -6.40 -8.58
C ALA A 594 14.72 -6.98 -7.41
N MET A 595 14.21 -8.03 -6.76
CA MET A 595 14.94 -8.72 -5.70
C MET A 595 14.75 -10.23 -5.72
N HIS A 596 15.85 -10.97 -5.57
CA HIS A 596 15.88 -12.42 -5.49
C HIS A 596 16.60 -12.87 -4.21
N VAL A 597 15.89 -13.53 -3.31
CA VAL A 597 16.49 -14.22 -2.15
C VAL A 597 16.60 -15.69 -2.49
N THR A 598 17.85 -16.12 -2.69
CA THR A 598 18.16 -17.43 -3.26
C THR A 598 17.99 -18.56 -2.23
N PRO A 599 18.09 -19.83 -2.62
CA PRO A 599 17.90 -20.96 -1.70
C PRO A 599 18.80 -20.96 -0.47
N SER A 600 19.98 -20.35 -0.56
CA SER A 600 20.92 -20.19 0.55
C SER A 600 20.67 -18.97 1.43
N GLY A 601 19.97 -17.94 0.94
CA GLY A 601 19.69 -16.72 1.70
C GLY A 601 18.81 -17.03 2.90
N SER A 602 19.17 -16.60 4.11
CA SER A 602 18.34 -16.80 5.31
C SER A 602 18.68 -15.79 6.41
N GLY A 603 17.73 -15.53 7.31
CA GLY A 603 17.90 -14.55 8.39
C GLY A 603 18.05 -13.13 7.83
N LEU A 604 17.14 -12.74 6.94
CA LEU A 604 17.09 -11.42 6.30
C LEU A 604 15.91 -10.62 6.86
N TYR A 605 16.17 -9.51 7.53
CA TYR A 605 15.18 -8.53 7.97
C TYR A 605 15.07 -7.38 6.97
N MET A 606 13.84 -7.06 6.53
CA MET A 606 13.56 -5.94 5.64
C MET A 606 12.59 -4.97 6.32
N GLU A 607 12.92 -3.68 6.34
CA GLU A 607 12.06 -2.64 6.91
C GLU A 607 12.12 -1.38 6.04
N ASN A 608 10.94 -0.89 5.62
CA ASN A 608 10.81 0.19 4.64
C ASN A 608 11.61 -0.06 3.35
N VAL A 609 11.32 -1.17 2.69
CA VAL A 609 11.93 -1.55 1.41
C VAL A 609 10.85 -1.46 0.35
N TRP A 610 11.13 -0.72 -0.72
CA TRP A 610 10.16 -0.49 -1.80
C TRP A 610 10.75 -0.98 -3.11
N PHE A 611 10.05 -1.89 -3.77
CA PHE A 611 10.42 -2.42 -5.08
C PHE A 611 9.51 -1.80 -6.14
N TRP A 612 9.89 -0.63 -6.64
CA TRP A 612 9.03 0.15 -7.53
C TRP A 612 9.45 0.03 -8.98
N THR A 613 8.51 -0.39 -9.81
CA THR A 613 8.55 -0.23 -11.26
C THR A 613 7.75 1.01 -11.60
N ALA A 614 8.39 1.97 -12.26
CA ALA A 614 7.80 3.27 -12.47
C ALA A 614 6.51 3.18 -13.28
N ASP A 615 5.44 3.65 -12.65
CA ASP A 615 4.14 3.83 -13.27
C ASP A 615 3.96 5.24 -13.84
N HIS A 616 4.79 6.21 -13.41
CA HIS A 616 4.79 7.59 -13.88
C HIS A 616 6.19 8.23 -13.83
N ASP A 617 6.36 9.30 -14.59
CA ASP A 617 7.60 10.07 -14.67
C ASP A 617 7.67 11.12 -13.56
N MET A 618 8.61 10.97 -12.61
CA MET A 618 8.81 11.90 -11.49
C MET A 618 9.31 13.28 -11.90
N GLU A 619 9.81 13.45 -13.12
CA GLU A 619 10.32 14.72 -13.64
C GLU A 619 9.30 15.43 -14.55
N ASP A 620 8.20 14.75 -14.90
CA ASP A 620 7.12 15.31 -15.71
C ASP A 620 6.23 16.26 -14.91
N GLN A 621 5.89 17.41 -15.51
CA GLN A 621 5.09 18.43 -14.84
C GLN A 621 3.63 18.00 -14.57
N GLY A 622 3.13 17.02 -15.33
CA GLY A 622 1.80 16.47 -15.16
C GLY A 622 1.78 15.16 -14.37
N ALA A 623 2.92 14.68 -13.86
CA ALA A 623 3.06 13.34 -13.27
C ALA A 623 2.42 12.25 -14.15
N ARG A 624 2.61 12.37 -15.47
CA ARG A 624 1.96 11.47 -16.45
C ARG A 624 2.52 10.06 -16.36
N GLN A 625 1.64 9.10 -16.59
CA GLN A 625 1.96 7.68 -16.59
C GLN A 625 2.97 7.31 -17.69
N GLU A 626 3.79 6.29 -17.42
CA GLU A 626 4.73 5.68 -18.37
C GLU A 626 4.62 4.15 -18.32
N THR A 627 5.23 3.46 -19.29
CA THR A 627 5.17 1.98 -19.40
C THR A 627 6.58 1.40 -19.30
N ILE A 628 6.93 0.92 -18.11
CA ILE A 628 8.18 0.23 -17.82
C ILE A 628 7.92 -1.25 -17.55
N PHE A 629 8.67 -2.13 -18.21
CA PHE A 629 8.52 -3.58 -18.04
C PHE A 629 9.54 -4.14 -17.06
N ALA A 630 9.06 -4.78 -16.00
CA ALA A 630 9.85 -5.53 -15.04
C ALA A 630 9.29 -6.96 -14.93
N GLY A 631 10.17 -7.96 -14.90
CA GLY A 631 9.73 -9.36 -14.91
C GLY A 631 9.11 -9.80 -13.58
N ARG A 632 9.77 -9.42 -12.47
CA ARG A 632 9.38 -9.81 -11.11
C ARG A 632 9.71 -8.70 -10.12
N GLY A 633 8.87 -8.53 -9.10
CA GLY A 633 9.18 -7.74 -7.92
C GLY A 633 10.14 -8.50 -7.00
N LEU A 634 9.58 -9.19 -6.00
CA LEU A 634 10.34 -9.95 -5.01
C LEU A 634 10.18 -11.46 -5.23
N PHE A 635 11.27 -12.21 -5.28
CA PHE A 635 11.23 -13.66 -5.35
C PHE A 635 12.06 -14.28 -4.22
N ILE A 636 11.43 -15.07 -3.34
CA ILE A 636 12.12 -15.78 -2.25
C ILE A 636 11.92 -17.28 -2.38
N GLU A 637 13.05 -17.98 -2.46
CA GLU A 637 13.11 -19.44 -2.50
C GLU A 637 14.02 -20.04 -1.43
N SER A 638 14.26 -19.29 -0.35
CA SER A 638 15.05 -19.73 0.80
C SER A 638 14.56 -21.05 1.37
N THR A 639 15.45 -22.03 1.44
CA THR A 639 15.12 -23.37 1.99
C THR A 639 15.12 -23.41 3.52
N GLU A 640 15.81 -22.47 4.17
CA GLU A 640 15.86 -22.33 5.63
C GLU A 640 14.87 -21.30 6.18
N GLY A 641 14.43 -20.35 5.35
CA GLY A 641 13.46 -19.35 5.76
C GLY A 641 14.05 -18.29 6.68
N ASN A 642 13.22 -17.82 7.62
CA ASN A 642 13.50 -16.72 8.55
C ASN A 642 13.64 -15.41 7.77
N ILE A 643 12.64 -15.15 6.95
CA ILE A 643 12.59 -14.00 6.05
C ILE A 643 11.22 -13.34 6.20
N TRP A 644 11.12 -12.13 5.69
CA TRP A 644 9.93 -11.35 5.67
C TRP A 644 9.59 -11.00 4.17
N LEU A 645 8.59 -11.64 3.47
CA LEU A 645 7.92 -11.36 2.10
C LEU A 645 8.13 -12.29 0.81
N GLN A 646 7.20 -12.35 -0.21
CA GLN A 646 6.88 -13.30 -1.38
C GLN A 646 7.60 -14.67 -1.57
N PHE A 647 6.90 -15.78 -1.90
CA PHE A 647 7.31 -17.15 -1.50
C PHE A 647 7.18 -18.29 -2.53
N ALA A 648 8.24 -19.07 -2.72
CA ALA A 648 8.18 -20.40 -3.33
C ALA A 648 9.14 -21.36 -2.62
N ASN A 649 8.75 -22.61 -2.34
CA ASN A 649 9.63 -23.61 -1.72
C ASN A 649 10.33 -23.12 -0.43
N THR A 650 9.65 -22.27 0.36
CA THR A 650 10.23 -21.58 1.53
C THR A 650 9.43 -21.84 2.80
N LYS A 651 10.00 -21.42 3.94
CA LYS A 651 9.41 -21.60 5.27
C LYS A 651 9.64 -20.42 6.20
N ASN A 652 8.94 -20.38 7.32
CA ASN A 652 9.17 -19.44 8.42
C ASN A 652 9.23 -17.99 7.96
N ILE A 653 8.07 -17.47 7.55
CA ILE A 653 7.94 -16.09 7.10
C ILE A 653 6.98 -15.31 8.01
N PHE A 654 7.41 -14.12 8.42
CA PHE A 654 6.50 -13.06 8.87
C PHE A 654 6.43 -11.94 7.84
N ALA A 655 5.23 -11.50 7.50
CA ALA A 655 5.01 -10.44 6.53
C ALA A 655 4.00 -9.43 7.05
N GLY A 656 4.29 -8.13 6.97
CA GLY A 656 3.29 -7.12 7.31
C GLY A 656 3.87 -5.71 7.52
N PHE A 657 3.18 -4.64 7.15
CA PHE A 657 2.11 -4.64 6.14
C PHE A 657 2.74 -4.83 4.75
N ILE A 658 2.17 -5.68 3.91
CA ILE A 658 2.58 -5.80 2.50
C ILE A 658 1.64 -5.07 1.58
N GLN A 659 2.19 -4.38 0.58
CA GLN A 659 1.39 -3.66 -0.41
C GLN A 659 1.91 -3.91 -1.81
N THR A 660 0.99 -4.04 -2.78
CA THR A 660 1.30 -4.23 -4.20
C THR A 660 0.30 -3.51 -5.10
N GLU A 661 0.76 -3.18 -6.29
CA GLU A 661 -0.09 -2.73 -7.41
C GLU A 661 0.25 -3.50 -8.67
N SER A 662 -0.77 -3.87 -9.44
CA SER A 662 -0.59 -4.42 -10.79
C SER A 662 -0.13 -3.32 -11.75
N PRO A 663 0.80 -3.61 -12.70
CA PRO A 663 1.25 -2.63 -13.67
C PRO A 663 0.08 -2.06 -14.48
N TYR A 664 -0.02 -0.73 -14.58
CA TYR A 664 -1.24 -0.09 -15.09
C TYR A 664 -1.58 -0.43 -16.54
N TYR A 665 -0.58 -0.83 -17.32
CA TYR A 665 -0.77 -1.22 -18.72
C TYR A 665 -1.43 -2.60 -18.86
N GLN A 666 -1.39 -3.47 -17.85
CA GLN A 666 -2.00 -4.79 -17.94
C GLN A 666 -3.52 -4.67 -18.12
N PRO A 667 -4.14 -5.55 -18.93
CA PRO A 667 -3.63 -6.78 -19.54
C PRO A 667 -2.97 -6.57 -20.92
N ASN A 668 -2.46 -5.36 -21.21
CA ASN A 668 -1.92 -5.00 -22.51
C ASN A 668 -0.44 -4.51 -22.44
N PRO A 669 0.56 -5.38 -22.68
CA PRO A 669 0.44 -6.80 -22.99
C PRO A 669 0.08 -7.64 -21.74
N PRO A 670 -0.45 -8.87 -21.93
CA PRO A 670 -0.77 -9.75 -20.83
C PRO A 670 0.49 -10.34 -20.22
N ALA A 671 0.44 -10.68 -18.93
CA ALA A 671 1.50 -11.44 -18.27
C ALA A 671 1.70 -12.82 -18.95
N PRO A 672 2.95 -13.32 -19.09
CA PRO A 672 4.20 -12.73 -18.59
C PRO A 672 4.92 -11.83 -19.60
N ALA A 673 4.32 -11.50 -20.76
CA ALA A 673 5.00 -10.71 -21.78
C ALA A 673 5.44 -9.33 -21.23
N PRO A 674 6.64 -8.82 -21.61
CA PRO A 674 7.58 -9.34 -22.62
C PRO A 674 8.50 -10.48 -22.18
N PHE A 675 8.36 -10.98 -20.95
CA PHE A 675 9.19 -12.04 -20.41
C PHE A 675 8.66 -13.41 -20.83
N THR A 676 9.55 -14.40 -20.81
CA THR A 676 9.19 -15.80 -21.01
C THR A 676 9.16 -16.50 -19.66
N VAL A 677 8.20 -17.41 -19.47
CA VAL A 677 8.13 -18.28 -18.29
C VAL A 677 9.47 -19.02 -18.11
N ASP A 678 10.11 -18.81 -16.96
CA ASP A 678 11.29 -19.54 -16.53
C ASP A 678 10.97 -20.43 -15.31
N PRO A 679 10.89 -21.76 -15.50
CA PRO A 679 10.67 -22.69 -14.40
C PRO A 679 11.74 -22.62 -13.30
N ALA A 680 12.96 -22.15 -13.59
CA ALA A 680 14.01 -21.97 -12.57
C ALA A 680 13.64 -20.90 -11.54
N PHE A 681 12.79 -19.94 -11.90
CA PHE A 681 12.25 -18.92 -11.01
C PHE A 681 10.83 -19.24 -10.52
N SER A 682 10.37 -20.47 -10.77
CA SER A 682 9.00 -20.91 -10.44
C SER A 682 7.93 -19.96 -11.00
N ASP A 683 8.12 -19.44 -12.21
CA ASP A 683 7.18 -18.49 -12.79
C ASP A 683 5.75 -19.02 -12.92
N PRO A 684 4.74 -18.15 -12.79
CA PRO A 684 3.37 -18.50 -13.15
C PRO A 684 3.28 -18.82 -14.65
N ASP A 685 2.76 -20.01 -14.95
CA ASP A 685 2.39 -20.40 -16.31
C ASP A 685 0.94 -20.00 -16.59
N TYR A 686 0.76 -18.79 -17.13
CA TYR A 686 -0.54 -18.24 -17.46
C TYR A 686 -1.26 -18.99 -18.59
N GLU A 687 -0.54 -19.70 -19.48
CA GLU A 687 -1.20 -20.53 -20.49
C GLU A 687 -1.98 -21.67 -19.81
N THR A 688 -1.41 -22.26 -18.76
CA THR A 688 -2.06 -23.33 -17.99
C THR A 688 -3.08 -22.77 -16.99
N SER A 689 -2.71 -21.74 -16.20
CA SER A 689 -3.58 -21.25 -15.12
C SER A 689 -4.81 -20.52 -15.63
N CYS A 690 -4.73 -19.86 -16.78
CA CYS A 690 -5.85 -19.15 -17.39
C CYS A 690 -6.66 -19.98 -18.40
N ALA A 691 -6.26 -21.23 -18.68
CA ALA A 691 -6.94 -22.06 -19.69
C ALA A 691 -8.43 -22.33 -19.39
N VAL A 692 -8.84 -22.23 -18.12
CA VAL A 692 -10.20 -22.50 -17.64
C VAL A 692 -10.91 -21.26 -17.09
N GLU A 693 -10.23 -20.12 -17.04
CA GLU A 693 -10.80 -18.85 -16.57
C GLU A 693 -11.31 -18.03 -17.77
N SER A 694 -12.45 -17.36 -17.61
CA SER A 694 -13.00 -16.46 -18.63
C SER A 694 -12.62 -15.01 -18.33
N GLY A 695 -12.20 -14.26 -19.35
CA GLY A 695 -11.84 -12.84 -19.21
C GLY A 695 -10.33 -12.61 -19.11
N ASP A 696 -9.94 -11.40 -18.70
CA ASP A 696 -8.54 -11.03 -18.47
C ASP A 696 -8.04 -11.70 -17.18
N CYS A 697 -7.37 -12.84 -17.35
CA CYS A 697 -6.79 -13.65 -16.27
C CYS A 697 -5.26 -13.48 -16.15
N ALA A 698 -4.63 -13.05 -17.24
CA ALA A 698 -3.18 -12.99 -17.36
C ALA A 698 -2.62 -11.64 -16.89
N ASP A 699 -2.77 -11.39 -15.59
CA ASP A 699 -2.27 -10.20 -14.89
C ASP A 699 -1.27 -10.60 -13.80
N SER A 700 -0.45 -9.64 -13.35
CA SER A 700 0.54 -9.89 -12.31
C SER A 700 -0.11 -10.36 -11.01
N TRP A 701 0.42 -11.40 -10.40
CA TRP A 701 0.06 -11.77 -9.04
C TRP A 701 0.64 -10.77 -8.04
N ALA A 702 -0.19 -10.25 -7.13
CA ALA A 702 0.29 -9.50 -5.98
C ALA A 702 1.09 -10.40 -5.04
N LEU A 703 0.57 -11.59 -4.78
CA LEU A 703 1.24 -12.61 -4.01
C LEU A 703 0.92 -13.99 -4.58
N ARG A 704 1.96 -14.77 -4.79
CA ARG A 704 1.86 -16.18 -5.14
C ARG A 704 2.71 -16.99 -4.18
N ILE A 705 2.12 -18.04 -3.60
CA ILE A 705 2.75 -18.94 -2.63
C ILE A 705 2.71 -20.35 -3.18
N VAL A 706 3.88 -20.95 -3.37
CA VAL A 706 4.01 -22.30 -3.93
C VAL A 706 4.79 -23.19 -2.97
N ASP A 707 4.26 -24.38 -2.66
CA ASP A 707 4.98 -25.44 -1.92
C ASP A 707 5.71 -24.92 -0.66
N SER A 708 5.04 -24.06 0.12
CA SER A 708 5.63 -23.33 1.25
C SER A 708 4.90 -23.60 2.57
N GLN A 709 5.59 -23.41 3.68
CA GLN A 709 5.05 -23.64 5.03
C GLN A 709 5.30 -22.47 5.98
N ASP A 710 4.47 -22.33 7.01
CA ASP A 710 4.66 -21.34 8.08
C ASP A 710 4.77 -19.90 7.53
N ILE A 711 3.82 -19.52 6.67
CA ILE A 711 3.72 -18.19 6.07
C ILE A 711 2.66 -17.38 6.81
N LEU A 712 3.08 -16.38 7.57
CA LEU A 712 2.22 -15.60 8.46
C LEU A 712 2.18 -14.14 7.99
N ILE A 713 1.02 -13.72 7.48
CA ILE A 713 0.81 -12.38 6.93
C ILE A 713 -0.09 -11.58 7.89
N TYR A 714 0.40 -10.43 8.34
CA TYR A 714 -0.25 -9.51 9.26
C TYR A 714 -0.47 -8.16 8.56
N GLY A 715 -1.57 -8.08 7.82
CA GLY A 715 -1.87 -6.92 6.97
C GLY A 715 -1.31 -7.08 5.57
N ALA A 716 -2.21 -7.10 4.58
CA ALA A 716 -1.88 -7.07 3.16
C ALA A 716 -2.84 -6.16 2.40
N GLY A 717 -2.33 -5.41 1.43
CA GLY A 717 -3.07 -4.52 0.56
C GLY A 717 -2.70 -4.76 -0.90
N PHE A 718 -3.55 -5.47 -1.63
CA PHE A 718 -3.25 -5.87 -3.01
C PHE A 718 -4.21 -5.19 -3.98
N TYR A 719 -3.69 -4.32 -4.83
CA TYR A 719 -4.53 -3.42 -5.61
C TYR A 719 -4.33 -3.64 -7.11
N SER A 720 -5.46 -3.70 -7.84
CA SER A 720 -5.49 -3.56 -9.28
C SER A 720 -6.41 -2.39 -9.61
N PHE A 721 -5.85 -1.33 -10.18
CA PHE A 721 -6.57 -0.07 -10.39
C PHE A 721 -6.96 0.18 -11.85
N PHE A 722 -6.29 -0.47 -12.79
CA PHE A 722 -6.34 -0.11 -14.19
C PHE A 722 -6.56 -1.33 -15.08
N ILE A 723 -7.23 -1.09 -16.20
CA ILE A 723 -7.14 -1.92 -17.40
C ILE A 723 -6.58 -1.02 -18.49
N ASP A 724 -5.42 -1.37 -19.03
CA ASP A 724 -4.82 -0.66 -20.18
C ASP A 724 -4.68 0.86 -19.92
N ASN A 725 -4.20 1.22 -18.74
CA ASN A 725 -3.97 2.58 -18.23
C ASN A 725 -5.26 3.39 -17.94
N LEU A 726 -6.43 2.76 -17.99
CA LEU A 726 -7.72 3.40 -17.66
C LEU A 726 -8.25 2.90 -16.31
N ALA A 727 -8.59 3.83 -15.41
CA ALA A 727 -9.00 3.52 -14.05
C ALA A 727 -10.50 3.18 -13.90
N THR A 728 -11.24 3.07 -15.00
CA THR A 728 -12.70 2.91 -14.97
C THR A 728 -13.15 1.64 -14.25
N CYS A 729 -12.34 0.58 -14.30
CA CYS A 729 -12.63 -0.71 -13.65
C CYS A 729 -12.51 -0.68 -12.13
N SER A 730 -11.81 0.30 -11.53
CA SER A 730 -11.66 0.44 -10.07
C SER A 730 -12.56 1.53 -9.49
N THR A 731 -13.56 1.95 -10.27
CA THR A 731 -14.60 2.84 -9.77
C THR A 731 -15.51 2.06 -8.83
N PRO A 732 -15.91 2.66 -7.68
CA PRO A 732 -16.73 1.97 -6.69
C PRO A 732 -18.00 1.36 -7.30
N GLY A 733 -18.12 0.04 -7.22
CA GLY A 733 -19.26 -0.71 -7.77
C GLY A 733 -18.95 -1.50 -9.04
N GLU A 734 -17.91 -1.15 -9.81
CA GLU A 734 -17.40 -1.95 -10.93
C GLU A 734 -16.31 -2.92 -10.45
N ASP A 735 -15.31 -2.44 -9.69
CA ASP A 735 -14.12 -3.13 -9.09
C ASP A 735 -13.72 -4.51 -9.68
N ASP A 736 -13.50 -4.57 -11.00
CA ASP A 736 -13.23 -5.79 -11.76
C ASP A 736 -11.99 -5.70 -12.67
N CYS A 737 -11.02 -4.85 -12.30
CA CYS A 737 -9.78 -4.63 -13.07
C CYS A 737 -8.96 -5.89 -13.36
N GLN A 738 -8.97 -6.86 -12.44
CA GLN A 738 -8.23 -8.11 -12.55
C GLN A 738 -9.07 -9.28 -12.03
N ASN A 739 -8.94 -10.46 -12.63
CA ASN A 739 -9.73 -11.60 -12.18
C ASN A 739 -9.26 -12.15 -10.83
N SER A 740 -7.96 -12.32 -10.62
CA SER A 740 -7.41 -12.98 -9.43
C SER A 740 -6.09 -12.33 -9.02
N ILE A 741 -5.87 -12.10 -7.71
CA ILE A 741 -4.71 -11.31 -7.24
C ILE A 741 -3.77 -12.04 -6.26
N PHE A 742 -4.27 -13.02 -5.50
CA PHE A 742 -3.49 -13.80 -4.54
C PHE A 742 -3.68 -15.31 -4.79
N SER A 743 -2.61 -15.98 -5.22
CA SER A 743 -2.62 -17.42 -5.50
C SER A 743 -1.89 -18.24 -4.44
N LEU A 744 -2.54 -19.31 -3.99
CA LEU A 744 -2.00 -20.37 -3.15
C LEU A 744 -1.89 -21.66 -3.98
N GLU A 745 -0.72 -22.29 -4.03
CA GLU A 745 -0.47 -23.42 -4.93
C GLU A 745 0.36 -24.53 -4.27
N GLY A 746 0.08 -25.77 -4.68
CA GLY A 746 0.85 -26.94 -4.28
C GLY A 746 0.63 -27.35 -2.82
N THR A 747 1.71 -27.83 -2.19
CA THR A 747 1.69 -28.37 -0.83
C THR A 747 1.93 -27.26 0.18
N LEU A 748 0.86 -26.77 0.80
CA LEU A 748 0.90 -25.69 1.77
C LEU A 748 0.59 -26.18 3.19
N SER A 749 1.23 -25.56 4.19
CA SER A 749 0.88 -25.77 5.60
C SER A 749 1.10 -24.52 6.44
N ASN A 750 0.21 -24.25 7.39
CA ASN A 750 0.29 -23.07 8.27
C ASN A 750 0.45 -21.73 7.51
N VAL A 751 -0.34 -21.54 6.44
CA VAL A 751 -0.48 -20.25 5.74
C VAL A 751 -1.66 -19.50 6.34
N ASN A 752 -1.38 -18.40 7.04
CA ASN A 752 -2.38 -17.60 7.73
C ASN A 752 -2.28 -16.14 7.30
N VAL A 753 -3.43 -15.51 7.09
CA VAL A 753 -3.54 -14.11 6.69
C VAL A 753 -4.48 -13.41 7.65
N TYR A 754 -3.95 -12.45 8.39
CA TYR A 754 -4.72 -11.49 9.17
C TYR A 754 -4.86 -10.22 8.34
N THR A 755 -6.09 -9.78 8.14
CA THR A 755 -6.49 -8.59 7.36
C THR A 755 -5.86 -8.54 5.97
N LEU A 756 -6.51 -9.19 4.99
CA LEU A 756 -6.25 -9.00 3.57
C LEU A 756 -7.21 -7.97 3.02
N SER A 757 -6.68 -6.89 2.44
CA SER A 757 -7.43 -5.90 1.70
C SER A 757 -7.11 -6.00 0.21
N THR A 758 -8.13 -5.96 -0.64
CA THR A 758 -7.94 -5.96 -2.11
C THR A 758 -8.75 -4.85 -2.78
N VAL A 759 -8.28 -4.35 -3.92
CA VAL A 759 -8.99 -3.38 -4.76
C VAL A 759 -9.04 -3.89 -6.20
N GLY A 760 -10.18 -3.74 -6.86
CA GLY A 760 -10.34 -4.02 -8.29
C GLY A 760 -10.07 -5.46 -8.70
N THR A 761 -10.32 -6.43 -7.81
CA THR A 761 -10.12 -7.85 -8.10
C THR A 761 -11.39 -8.66 -7.83
N THR A 762 -11.70 -9.61 -8.71
CA THR A 762 -12.85 -10.50 -8.52
C THR A 762 -12.58 -11.54 -7.43
N ASN A 763 -11.50 -12.31 -7.58
CA ASN A 763 -11.05 -13.32 -6.64
C ASN A 763 -9.96 -12.74 -5.74
N MET A 764 -10.26 -12.64 -4.45
CA MET A 764 -9.32 -12.13 -3.46
C MET A 764 -8.24 -13.17 -3.15
N ILE A 765 -8.62 -14.45 -3.07
CA ILE A 765 -7.71 -15.58 -2.83
C ILE A 765 -8.14 -16.76 -3.70
N THR A 766 -7.20 -17.37 -4.42
CA THR A 766 -7.37 -18.66 -5.09
C THR A 766 -6.46 -19.71 -4.46
N HIS A 767 -6.88 -20.98 -4.49
CA HIS A 767 -6.05 -22.12 -4.12
C HIS A 767 -6.11 -23.18 -5.23
N ASN A 768 -4.96 -23.44 -5.87
CA ASN A 768 -4.83 -24.31 -7.04
C ASN A 768 -5.83 -23.97 -8.16
N GLY A 769 -5.95 -22.67 -8.47
CA GLY A 769 -6.87 -22.16 -9.50
C GLY A 769 -8.35 -22.16 -9.11
N VAL A 770 -8.68 -22.51 -7.86
CA VAL A 770 -10.07 -22.46 -7.35
C VAL A 770 -10.23 -21.28 -6.41
N SER A 771 -11.17 -20.38 -6.72
CA SER A 771 -11.51 -19.26 -5.84
C SER A 771 -11.92 -19.73 -4.44
N LYS A 772 -11.34 -19.12 -3.41
CA LYS A 772 -11.63 -19.39 -2.00
C LYS A 772 -12.34 -18.22 -1.32
N ALA A 773 -12.13 -17.00 -1.82
CA ALA A 773 -12.83 -15.81 -1.39
C ALA A 773 -12.97 -14.83 -2.56
N VAL A 774 -14.15 -14.25 -2.70
CA VAL A 774 -14.51 -13.30 -3.76
C VAL A 774 -14.84 -11.95 -3.16
N ARG A 775 -14.68 -10.86 -3.92
CA ARG A 775 -14.97 -9.51 -3.43
C ARG A 775 -16.43 -9.30 -3.02
N GLY A 776 -17.38 -9.89 -3.76
CA GLY A 776 -18.82 -9.67 -3.51
C GLY A 776 -19.26 -10.10 -2.11
N ASP A 777 -18.52 -11.03 -1.50
CA ASP A 777 -18.71 -11.52 -0.14
C ASP A 777 -18.02 -10.64 0.91
N ASN A 778 -17.10 -9.77 0.53
CA ASN A 778 -16.13 -9.11 1.41
C ASN A 778 -16.06 -7.58 1.22
N VAL A 779 -17.11 -6.99 0.65
CA VAL A 779 -17.19 -5.56 0.35
C VAL A 779 -16.89 -4.70 1.58
N GLY A 780 -15.79 -3.95 1.50
CA GLY A 780 -15.36 -2.97 2.49
C GLY A 780 -15.64 -1.55 2.02
N ASN A 781 -14.78 -0.62 2.42
CA ASN A 781 -14.98 0.82 2.15
C ASN A 781 -14.78 1.16 0.68
N PHE A 782 -13.51 1.23 0.31
CA PHE A 782 -13.08 1.35 -1.07
C PHE A 782 -12.47 0.01 -1.52
N GLN A 783 -11.68 -0.60 -0.62
CA GLN A 783 -11.18 -1.95 -0.71
C GLN A 783 -12.19 -2.99 -0.18
N ASP A 784 -12.09 -4.22 -0.66
CA ASP A 784 -12.66 -5.41 -0.04
C ASP A 784 -11.74 -5.92 1.07
N THR A 785 -12.26 -6.61 2.08
CA THR A 785 -11.47 -7.01 3.26
C THR A 785 -11.85 -8.38 3.81
N ILE A 786 -10.85 -9.22 4.05
CA ILE A 786 -10.96 -10.47 4.83
C ILE A 786 -10.17 -10.28 6.12
N ALA A 787 -10.82 -10.39 7.28
CA ALA A 787 -10.14 -10.20 8.56
C ALA A 787 -9.26 -11.40 8.93
N LEU A 788 -9.71 -12.62 8.64
CA LEU A 788 -9.00 -13.86 8.96
C LEU A 788 -9.13 -14.88 7.84
N PHE A 789 -8.02 -15.34 7.28
CA PHE A 789 -7.97 -16.49 6.38
C PHE A 789 -6.98 -17.52 6.90
N GLN A 790 -7.42 -18.78 7.00
CA GLN A 790 -6.58 -19.92 7.36
C GLN A 790 -6.86 -21.08 6.40
N LEU A 791 -5.82 -21.56 5.74
CA LEU A 791 -5.95 -22.72 4.87
C LEU A 791 -6.17 -24.01 5.69
N ALA A 792 -7.04 -24.91 5.21
CA ALA A 792 -7.28 -26.19 5.86
C ALA A 792 -5.98 -26.99 6.03
N GLN A 793 -5.69 -27.44 7.25
CA GLN A 793 -4.52 -28.28 7.52
C GLN A 793 -4.77 -29.71 6.97
N GLY A 794 -4.19 -30.01 5.80
CA GLY A 794 -3.91 -31.38 5.35
C GLY A 794 -4.97 -32.13 4.53
N SER A 795 -5.40 -31.64 3.35
CA SER A 795 -6.22 -32.48 2.43
C SER A 795 -5.97 -32.41 0.93
N ASP A 796 -5.11 -31.56 0.38
CA ASP A 796 -5.02 -31.42 -1.09
C ASP A 796 -3.71 -31.98 -1.65
N SER A 797 -3.38 -33.23 -1.30
CA SER A 797 -2.35 -34.01 -2.01
C SER A 797 -2.97 -34.77 -3.19
N ASN A 798 -3.40 -34.07 -4.24
CA ASN A 798 -3.34 -34.59 -5.62
C ASN A 798 -3.79 -33.57 -6.67
N PRO A 799 -2.98 -33.28 -7.71
CA PRO A 799 -3.51 -32.79 -8.96
C PRO A 799 -4.29 -33.93 -9.66
N PRO A 800 -5.44 -33.68 -10.31
CA PRO A 800 -6.09 -34.71 -11.12
C PRO A 800 -5.17 -35.03 -12.30
N THR A 801 -4.58 -36.22 -12.32
CA THR A 801 -3.86 -36.73 -13.50
C THR A 801 -4.89 -37.11 -14.57
N PRO A 802 -4.75 -36.65 -15.83
CA PRO A 802 -5.67 -37.01 -16.90
C PRO A 802 -5.36 -38.44 -17.36
N THR A 803 -6.13 -39.42 -16.85
CA THR A 803 -6.00 -40.80 -17.31
C THR A 803 -6.95 -41.03 -18.47
N THR A 804 -6.42 -40.94 -19.69
CA THR A 804 -7.09 -41.42 -20.90
C THR A 804 -7.15 -42.95 -20.89
N THR A 805 -8.33 -43.51 -20.65
CA THR A 805 -8.68 -44.85 -21.13
C THR A 805 -9.88 -44.75 -22.05
N ARG A 806 -9.60 -44.73 -23.35
CA ARG A 806 -10.59 -45.00 -24.41
C ARG A 806 -11.09 -46.42 -24.23
N SER A 807 -12.39 -46.58 -23.96
CA SER A 807 -13.12 -47.79 -24.31
C SER A 807 -14.22 -47.41 -25.30
N SER A 808 -14.08 -47.95 -26.51
CA SER A 808 -14.96 -47.78 -27.64
C SER A 808 -16.31 -48.44 -27.38
N THR A 809 -17.37 -47.65 -27.32
CA THR A 809 -18.72 -48.15 -27.63
C THR A 809 -19.48 -47.08 -28.39
N THR A 810 -19.55 -47.28 -29.69
CA THR A 810 -20.48 -46.60 -30.60
C THR A 810 -21.91 -46.91 -30.14
N MET A 811 -22.73 -45.90 -29.80
CA MET A 811 -24.18 -45.91 -30.07
C MET A 811 -24.83 -44.54 -29.82
N VAL A 812 -25.29 -43.97 -30.94
CA VAL A 812 -26.53 -43.21 -31.15
C VAL A 812 -26.72 -41.87 -30.41
N THR A 813 -26.52 -40.80 -31.18
CA THR A 813 -27.14 -39.48 -31.02
C THR A 813 -28.65 -39.58 -30.79
N LYS A 814 -29.12 -39.07 -29.64
CA LYS A 814 -30.48 -38.54 -29.49
C LYS A 814 -30.41 -37.04 -29.26
N THR A 815 -30.60 -36.31 -30.35
CA THR A 815 -31.03 -34.92 -30.36
C THR A 815 -32.36 -34.83 -29.61
N SER A 816 -32.40 -34.08 -28.51
CA SER A 816 -33.64 -33.65 -27.86
C SER A 816 -33.85 -32.18 -28.18
N THR A 817 -34.52 -31.92 -29.30
CA THR A 817 -35.16 -30.63 -29.58
C THR A 817 -36.29 -30.42 -28.57
N GLN A 818 -36.12 -29.50 -27.62
CA GLN A 818 -37.25 -28.98 -26.84
C GLN A 818 -38.02 -27.97 -27.70
N SER A 819 -39.31 -28.26 -27.92
CA SER A 819 -40.28 -27.36 -28.54
C SER A 819 -40.66 -26.23 -27.56
N PRO A 820 -41.00 -25.02 -28.06
CA PRO A 820 -41.37 -23.88 -27.22
C PRO A 820 -42.70 -24.13 -26.51
N THR A 821 -42.72 -23.83 -25.21
CA THR A 821 -43.90 -23.81 -24.35
C THR A 821 -44.95 -22.88 -24.97
N ALA A 822 -46.17 -23.39 -25.19
CA ALA A 822 -47.25 -22.61 -25.78
C ALA A 822 -47.53 -21.37 -24.92
N ALA A 823 -47.63 -20.19 -25.55
CA ALA A 823 -47.88 -18.94 -24.84
C ALA A 823 -49.26 -18.95 -24.15
N PRO A 824 -49.42 -18.25 -23.01
CA PRO A 824 -50.69 -18.17 -22.27
C PRO A 824 -51.83 -17.63 -23.17
N THR A 825 -53.08 -18.09 -22.95
CA THR A 825 -54.22 -17.75 -23.82
C THR A 825 -54.38 -16.23 -24.00
N GLY A 826 -54.32 -15.76 -25.26
CA GLY A 826 -54.40 -14.35 -25.63
C GLY A 826 -53.05 -13.64 -25.83
N TRP A 827 -51.95 -14.24 -25.33
CA TRP A 827 -50.59 -13.71 -25.46
C TRP A 827 -49.78 -14.52 -26.47
N THR A 828 -48.96 -13.85 -27.29
CA THR A 828 -48.07 -14.46 -28.27
C THR A 828 -46.62 -14.09 -27.93
N SER A 829 -45.74 -15.08 -27.80
CA SER A 829 -44.31 -14.82 -27.60
C SER A 829 -43.70 -14.15 -28.85
N LYS A 830 -42.90 -13.10 -28.62
CA LYS A 830 -42.13 -12.38 -29.65
C LYS A 830 -40.65 -12.76 -29.66
N GLY A 831 -40.22 -13.61 -28.72
CA GLY A 831 -38.84 -14.03 -28.58
C GLY A 831 -38.03 -13.11 -27.66
N CYS A 832 -36.72 -13.11 -27.86
CA CYS A 832 -35.79 -12.38 -27.00
C CYS A 832 -35.57 -10.95 -27.50
N TYR A 833 -35.64 -9.97 -26.58
CA TYR A 833 -35.45 -8.55 -26.87
C TYR A 833 -34.34 -7.98 -26.00
N ILE A 834 -33.61 -6.99 -26.54
CA ILE A 834 -32.59 -6.24 -25.80
C ILE A 834 -33.29 -5.42 -24.71
N ASP A 835 -32.73 -5.44 -23.51
CA ASP A 835 -33.10 -4.55 -22.41
C ASP A 835 -31.85 -3.87 -21.82
N ASN A 836 -32.04 -2.85 -20.99
CA ASN A 836 -30.94 -2.14 -20.33
C ASN A 836 -31.42 -1.61 -18.98
N VAL A 837 -30.71 -1.94 -17.89
CA VAL A 837 -31.01 -1.46 -16.53
C VAL A 837 -31.06 0.07 -16.44
N SER A 838 -30.23 0.79 -17.18
CA SER A 838 -30.21 2.26 -17.20
C SER A 838 -31.30 2.88 -18.11
N GLY A 839 -32.04 2.07 -18.87
CA GLY A 839 -33.06 2.50 -19.83
C GLY A 839 -33.91 1.33 -20.31
N ARG A 840 -34.86 0.90 -19.47
CA ARG A 840 -35.67 -0.30 -19.70
C ARG A 840 -36.52 -0.20 -20.97
N ALA A 841 -36.55 -1.26 -21.76
CA ALA A 841 -37.35 -1.41 -22.97
C ALA A 841 -38.85 -1.52 -22.67
N LEU A 842 -39.21 -2.09 -21.52
CA LEU A 842 -40.53 -1.99 -20.91
C LEU A 842 -40.38 -1.31 -19.55
N THR A 843 -40.86 -0.08 -19.41
CA THR A 843 -40.53 0.80 -18.29
C THR A 843 -41.34 0.52 -17.01
N MET A 844 -42.39 -0.30 -17.08
CA MET A 844 -43.27 -0.56 -15.94
C MET A 844 -43.00 -1.92 -15.31
N GLY A 845 -42.16 -1.96 -14.27
CA GLY A 845 -42.00 -3.16 -13.45
C GLY A 845 -43.27 -3.46 -12.65
N VAL A 846 -43.75 -4.70 -12.69
CA VAL A 846 -44.94 -5.13 -11.94
C VAL A 846 -44.62 -6.32 -11.03
N ALA A 847 -45.21 -6.31 -9.84
CA ALA A 847 -45.14 -7.45 -8.93
C ALA A 847 -46.11 -8.55 -9.40
N VAL A 848 -45.63 -9.80 -9.42
CA VAL A 848 -46.48 -10.97 -9.65
C VAL A 848 -46.95 -11.57 -8.32
N PRO A 849 -48.15 -12.19 -8.28
CA PRO A 849 -48.61 -12.92 -7.10
C PRO A 849 -47.59 -14.01 -6.68
N GLY A 850 -47.18 -14.02 -5.42
CA GLY A 850 -46.16 -14.95 -4.90
C GLY A 850 -44.71 -14.42 -4.96
N GLY A 851 -44.49 -13.24 -5.55
CA GLY A 851 -43.17 -12.59 -5.61
C GLY A 851 -42.22 -13.23 -6.63
N SER A 852 -40.97 -12.76 -6.65
CA SER A 852 -39.96 -13.16 -7.64
C SER A 852 -39.60 -14.64 -7.61
N GLY A 853 -39.79 -15.33 -6.48
CA GLY A 853 -39.58 -16.77 -6.33
C GLY A 853 -40.61 -17.63 -7.06
N GLU A 854 -41.82 -17.11 -7.27
CA GLU A 854 -42.93 -17.81 -7.93
C GLU A 854 -43.15 -17.32 -9.37
N MET A 855 -42.14 -16.67 -9.96
CA MET A 855 -42.24 -16.09 -11.30
C MET A 855 -42.48 -17.16 -12.37
N THR A 856 -43.54 -16.98 -13.18
CA THR A 856 -43.84 -17.77 -14.39
C THR A 856 -44.26 -16.86 -15.53
N VAL A 857 -44.20 -17.36 -16.76
CA VAL A 857 -44.70 -16.64 -17.95
C VAL A 857 -46.17 -16.26 -17.79
N GLU A 858 -47.00 -17.16 -17.24
CA GLU A 858 -48.42 -16.92 -16.99
C GLU A 858 -48.64 -15.85 -15.93
N ALA A 859 -47.84 -15.85 -14.86
CA ALA A 859 -47.96 -14.88 -13.79
C ALA A 859 -47.65 -13.45 -14.29
N CYS A 860 -46.59 -13.29 -15.07
CA CYS A 860 -46.22 -11.99 -15.63
C CYS A 860 -47.23 -11.49 -16.69
N THR A 861 -47.61 -12.33 -17.65
CA THR A 861 -48.58 -11.95 -18.69
C THR A 861 -49.96 -11.65 -18.12
N THR A 862 -50.38 -12.38 -17.08
CA THR A 862 -51.63 -12.08 -16.36
C THR A 862 -51.54 -10.75 -15.59
N ALA A 863 -50.43 -10.48 -14.91
CA ALA A 863 -50.24 -9.21 -14.19
C ALA A 863 -50.22 -8.00 -15.14
N CYS A 864 -49.53 -8.11 -16.28
CA CYS A 864 -49.51 -7.06 -17.30
C CYS A 864 -50.89 -6.87 -17.95
N GLY A 865 -51.59 -7.95 -18.28
CA GLY A 865 -52.94 -7.88 -18.86
C GLY A 865 -53.98 -7.30 -17.90
N ALA A 866 -53.95 -7.69 -16.62
CA ALA A 866 -54.80 -7.12 -15.58
C ALA A 866 -54.53 -5.62 -15.35
N SER A 867 -53.30 -5.18 -15.61
CA SER A 867 -52.87 -3.78 -15.53
C SER A 867 -53.13 -3.00 -16.83
N GLY A 868 -53.74 -3.63 -17.84
CA GLY A 868 -54.14 -2.99 -19.11
C GLY A 868 -53.02 -2.81 -20.13
N TYR A 869 -51.89 -3.51 -19.98
CA TYR A 869 -50.75 -3.44 -20.90
C TYR A 869 -50.84 -4.50 -22.01
N VAL A 870 -50.40 -4.15 -23.22
CA VAL A 870 -50.36 -5.08 -24.37
C VAL A 870 -49.02 -5.79 -24.56
N LEU A 871 -47.97 -5.39 -23.83
CA LEU A 871 -46.66 -6.06 -23.80
C LEU A 871 -46.32 -6.50 -22.38
N ALA A 872 -45.74 -7.69 -22.27
CA ALA A 872 -45.14 -8.25 -21.07
C ALA A 872 -43.75 -8.79 -21.39
N GLY A 873 -42.77 -8.50 -20.55
CA GLY A 873 -41.38 -8.94 -20.70
C GLY A 873 -40.87 -9.49 -19.39
N LEU A 874 -40.34 -10.71 -19.44
CA LEU A 874 -39.73 -11.36 -18.29
C LEU A 874 -38.21 -11.26 -18.39
N GLU A 875 -37.56 -10.88 -17.29
CA GLU A 875 -36.11 -10.73 -17.20
C GLU A 875 -35.56 -11.44 -15.96
N TYR A 876 -34.30 -11.86 -16.03
CA TYR A 876 -33.51 -12.34 -14.91
C TYR A 876 -34.16 -13.47 -14.06
N GLY A 877 -34.99 -14.31 -14.69
CA GLY A 877 -35.65 -15.44 -14.02
C GLY A 877 -36.79 -15.08 -13.06
N GLY A 878 -36.81 -13.86 -12.52
CA GLY A 878 -37.70 -13.44 -11.43
C GLY A 878 -38.39 -12.08 -11.61
N GLU A 879 -38.14 -11.38 -12.72
CA GLU A 879 -38.61 -10.01 -12.94
C GLU A 879 -39.69 -9.96 -14.04
N CYS A 880 -40.63 -9.03 -13.90
CA CYS A 880 -41.72 -8.82 -14.85
C CYS A 880 -41.89 -7.34 -15.14
N PHE A 881 -41.84 -6.99 -16.41
CA PHE A 881 -42.00 -5.64 -16.93
C PHE A 881 -43.15 -5.59 -17.95
N CYS A 882 -43.90 -4.50 -17.96
CA CYS A 882 -45.04 -4.30 -18.84
C CYS A 882 -44.90 -3.00 -19.64
N GLY A 883 -45.64 -2.89 -20.74
CA GLY A 883 -45.74 -1.66 -21.51
C GLY A 883 -46.75 -1.76 -22.64
N ASN A 884 -46.96 -0.66 -23.35
CA ASN A 884 -47.78 -0.64 -24.57
C ASN A 884 -46.96 -0.47 -25.86
N MET A 885 -45.66 -0.22 -25.70
CA MET A 885 -44.68 -0.09 -26.77
C MET A 885 -43.29 -0.38 -26.19
N LEU A 886 -42.33 -0.66 -27.06
CA LEU A 886 -40.92 -0.77 -26.68
C LEU A 886 -40.28 0.62 -26.68
N GLU A 887 -39.58 0.95 -25.61
CA GLU A 887 -38.87 2.21 -25.41
C GLU A 887 -37.35 1.99 -25.35
N ASN A 888 -36.56 3.07 -25.25
CA ASN A 888 -35.12 3.02 -24.94
C ASN A 888 -34.26 2.09 -25.81
N GLY A 889 -34.63 1.92 -27.08
CA GLY A 889 -33.90 1.06 -28.02
C GLY A 889 -34.27 -0.41 -27.96
N GLY A 890 -35.35 -0.78 -27.26
CA GLY A 890 -35.88 -2.13 -27.22
C GLY A 890 -36.17 -2.69 -28.63
N ALA A 891 -35.46 -3.75 -28.99
CA ALA A 891 -35.52 -4.40 -30.30
C ALA A 891 -35.23 -5.90 -30.17
N PRO A 892 -35.59 -6.73 -31.16
CA PRO A 892 -35.22 -8.15 -31.16
C PRO A 892 -33.73 -8.32 -30.95
N ALA A 893 -33.34 -9.23 -30.05
CA ALA A 893 -31.94 -9.42 -29.70
C ALA A 893 -31.15 -9.99 -30.91
N PRO A 894 -29.98 -9.42 -31.25
CA PRO A 894 -29.21 -9.80 -32.45
C PRO A 894 -28.61 -11.20 -32.35
N ASP A 895 -28.50 -11.73 -31.13
CA ASP A 895 -28.08 -13.09 -30.78
C ASP A 895 -29.25 -14.09 -30.73
N GLY A 896 -30.46 -13.67 -31.13
CA GLY A 896 -31.66 -14.50 -31.09
C GLY A 896 -32.02 -14.89 -29.65
N SER A 897 -32.32 -16.17 -29.40
CA SER A 897 -32.68 -16.64 -28.05
C SER A 897 -31.48 -17.00 -27.17
N ALA A 898 -30.23 -16.84 -27.64
CA ALA A 898 -29.05 -17.34 -26.93
C ALA A 898 -28.88 -16.76 -25.51
N GLN A 899 -29.26 -15.49 -25.32
CA GLN A 899 -29.15 -14.78 -24.05
C GLN A 899 -30.47 -14.63 -23.29
N CYS A 900 -31.60 -15.08 -23.86
CA CYS A 900 -32.81 -15.37 -23.08
C CYS A 900 -32.75 -16.84 -22.67
N ASN A 901 -31.91 -17.17 -21.71
CA ASN A 901 -31.62 -18.55 -21.31
C ASN A 901 -31.87 -18.81 -19.81
N MET A 902 -32.33 -17.79 -19.06
CA MET A 902 -32.65 -17.94 -17.65
C MET A 902 -34.00 -18.60 -17.48
N LYS A 903 -34.05 -19.62 -16.61
CA LYS A 903 -35.28 -20.29 -16.26
C LYS A 903 -36.11 -19.42 -15.33
N CYS A 904 -37.43 -19.50 -15.48
CA CYS A 904 -38.35 -18.86 -14.54
C CYS A 904 -38.22 -19.49 -13.16
N ASN A 905 -38.11 -18.65 -12.12
CA ASN A 905 -37.94 -19.12 -10.73
C ASN A 905 -39.08 -20.05 -10.29
N GLY A 906 -40.33 -19.69 -10.61
CA GLY A 906 -41.54 -20.47 -10.29
C GLY A 906 -41.85 -21.60 -11.27
N ASN A 907 -41.16 -21.69 -12.43
CA ASN A 907 -41.32 -22.81 -13.35
C ASN A 907 -40.05 -23.04 -14.20
N GLN A 908 -39.25 -24.01 -13.78
CA GLN A 908 -37.96 -24.35 -14.40
C GLN A 908 -38.07 -24.93 -15.83
N ALA A 909 -39.29 -25.16 -16.34
CA ALA A 909 -39.56 -25.55 -17.73
C ALA A 909 -39.86 -24.35 -18.65
N GLN A 910 -39.85 -23.12 -18.13
CA GLN A 910 -40.08 -21.87 -18.86
C GLN A 910 -38.83 -20.99 -18.82
N ILE A 911 -38.71 -20.11 -19.82
CA ILE A 911 -37.63 -19.12 -19.92
C ILE A 911 -38.18 -17.74 -19.57
N CYS A 912 -37.49 -17.05 -18.67
CA CYS A 912 -37.83 -15.73 -18.13
C CYS A 912 -36.69 -14.74 -18.42
N GLY A 913 -36.36 -14.61 -19.71
CA GLY A 913 -35.33 -13.67 -20.17
C GLY A 913 -33.91 -14.10 -19.83
N GLY A 914 -33.07 -13.11 -19.59
CA GLY A 914 -31.68 -13.21 -19.14
C GLY A 914 -31.16 -11.82 -18.78
N PRO A 915 -29.88 -11.66 -18.42
CA PRO A 915 -29.33 -10.35 -18.07
C PRO A 915 -29.44 -9.40 -19.27
N ASN A 916 -30.10 -8.25 -19.10
CA ASN A 916 -30.35 -7.27 -20.15
C ASN A 916 -31.11 -7.87 -21.36
N ARG A 917 -31.99 -8.85 -21.09
CA ARG A 917 -32.74 -9.60 -22.13
C ARG A 917 -34.15 -9.95 -21.68
N LEU A 918 -35.16 -9.42 -22.39
CA LEU A 918 -36.56 -9.72 -22.13
C LEU A 918 -37.04 -10.89 -22.98
N SER A 919 -37.63 -11.90 -22.34
CA SER A 919 -38.58 -12.80 -23.04
C SER A 919 -39.90 -12.06 -23.21
N LEU A 920 -40.12 -11.53 -24.42
CA LEU A 920 -41.22 -10.62 -24.72
C LEU A 920 -42.48 -11.37 -25.20
N TYR A 921 -43.64 -10.91 -24.75
CA TYR A 921 -44.97 -11.40 -25.11
C TYR A 921 -45.89 -10.23 -25.46
N GLU A 922 -46.71 -10.39 -26.50
CA GLU A 922 -47.69 -9.39 -26.94
C GLU A 922 -49.10 -9.96 -26.84
N TYR A 923 -50.02 -9.18 -26.28
CA TYR A 923 -51.43 -9.51 -26.21
C TYR A 923 -52.12 -9.27 -27.57
N SER A 924 -52.88 -10.25 -28.04
CA SER A 924 -53.52 -10.26 -29.36
C SER A 924 -55.05 -10.32 -29.30
N GLY A 925 -55.63 -10.05 -28.12
CA GLY A 925 -57.07 -10.16 -27.82
C GLY A 925 -57.82 -8.84 -27.76
#